data_AF-A0A956TL16-F1
#
_entry.id   AF-A0A956TL16-F1
#
_cell.length_a   1.000
_cell.length_b   1.000
_cell.length_c   1.000
_cell.angle_alpha   90.00
_cell.angle_beta   90.00
_cell.angle_gamma   90.00
#
_symmetry.space_group_name_H-M   'P 1'
#
loop_
_entity.id
_entity.type
_entity.pdbx_description
1 polymer ?
#
loop_
_entity_poly.entity_id
_entity_poly.type
_entity_poly.pdbx_seq_one_letter_code
_entity_poly.pdbx_strand_id
1 'polypeptide(L)'
;MSIRSSRGAVLALVIVSALVLIVLGLGLLFLVMQLGGGQELQHATDAGNLNVAKQVLRRPGTALLSGDEVNHFGDSDDPDTNEVNLLTYNRLAAQAFLVSANAQAIGTAPGSTHAQQMLSLVSEVADRLNSQLTSSGNFDQHFHNVATNHAMRMFEASNNAVQHLGTQHETSLMARGAASNAYINANQILSGGPNLNSLTVDGPNGRKYLVGYQQLATAGAESLWAVPVRPGQPPHLVSDKNFQQLKPRGPIPGFVPPNAFRSAGLAVDQKASGMQTRALSNSIVGSLDQVFGASIPRGVIIVDNTGSLDGTQVNGAYDIWANKLMDPNYVEVMGDPNTGLIADQQAGNSPTLKDVKNYVQNNYTALSSGNTAAQNTLSSMIQNAGVDSFGGYPSNPSQLASDQGFIDFVNGAGVTNCSNGSPDHSVQPTTMASNGGNPCDLDKFLNLYGGNQGGNNGTTTVNNLMAVERFHMDICQERSSGNECATITASASNTGLKRYSTNDCGLASVTEGTLQQLLQQTNATGIVPQLQTYMRQMKPGASAAEMNNVLGSTVPFNQVSYIYVDPNSNNLVLSSTPPSWNLPDISNPSLNLPDGNSTNYTRAANPFKLDGITNCSGECGYPHPWDCPLDSQAVGQDTTKWTPSSGFRNILGVIKFRNEANGGGQFCCPC
;
A
#
# COMPACT_ATOMS: atom_id res chain seq x y z
N MET A 1 -13.27 -101.37 -68.22
CA MET A 1 -12.24 -100.84 -67.30
C MET A 1 -12.41 -99.31 -67.15
N SER A 2 -13.59 -98.83 -66.73
CA SER A 2 -13.94 -97.38 -66.73
C SER A 2 -14.80 -96.95 -65.52
N ILE A 3 -14.78 -97.70 -64.40
CA ILE A 3 -15.52 -97.35 -63.17
C ILE A 3 -14.57 -97.16 -61.97
N ARG A 4 -13.27 -97.48 -62.11
CA ARG A 4 -12.25 -97.29 -61.06
C ARG A 4 -11.54 -95.93 -61.11
N SER A 5 -11.56 -95.20 -62.23
CA SER A 5 -10.90 -93.87 -62.36
C SER A 5 -11.76 -92.70 -61.89
N SER A 6 -13.10 -92.85 -61.84
CA SER A 6 -14.01 -91.79 -61.37
C SER A 6 -14.04 -91.61 -59.84
N ARG A 7 -13.64 -92.63 -59.07
CA ARG A 7 -13.54 -92.54 -57.59
C ARG A 7 -12.27 -91.82 -57.12
N GLY A 8 -11.18 -91.90 -57.88
CA GLY A 8 -9.91 -91.20 -57.56
C GLY A 8 -9.96 -89.69 -57.82
N ALA A 9 -10.65 -89.27 -58.89
CA ALA A 9 -10.83 -87.86 -59.22
C ALA A 9 -11.68 -87.10 -58.18
N VAL A 10 -12.72 -87.73 -57.62
CA VAL A 10 -13.54 -87.14 -56.55
C VAL A 10 -12.73 -87.00 -55.26
N LEU A 11 -11.90 -87.98 -54.91
CA LEU A 11 -11.02 -87.90 -53.74
C LEU A 11 -10.01 -86.73 -53.86
N ALA A 12 -9.41 -86.56 -55.04
CA ALA A 12 -8.49 -85.45 -55.31
C ALA A 12 -9.19 -84.09 -55.20
N LEU A 13 -10.42 -83.95 -55.73
CA LEU A 13 -11.19 -82.72 -55.64
C LEU A 13 -11.60 -82.39 -54.19
N VAL A 14 -11.95 -83.39 -53.38
CA VAL A 14 -12.25 -83.21 -51.95
C VAL A 14 -11.00 -82.78 -51.16
N ILE A 15 -9.84 -83.39 -51.44
CA ILE A 15 -8.57 -83.02 -50.78
C ILE A 15 -8.16 -81.59 -51.15
N VAL A 16 -8.22 -81.22 -52.43
CA VAL A 16 -7.91 -79.86 -52.88
C VAL A 16 -8.89 -78.85 -52.29
N SER A 17 -10.19 -79.17 -52.25
CA SER A 17 -11.20 -78.28 -51.65
C SER A 17 -10.99 -78.12 -50.14
N ALA A 18 -10.67 -79.20 -49.42
CA ALA A 18 -10.34 -79.16 -48.00
C ALA A 18 -9.07 -78.34 -47.74
N LEU A 19 -8.04 -78.48 -48.59
CA LEU A 19 -6.81 -77.70 -48.50
C LEU A 19 -7.06 -76.22 -48.75
N VAL A 20 -7.87 -75.87 -49.76
CA VAL A 20 -8.28 -74.48 -50.02
C VAL A 20 -9.05 -73.90 -48.83
N LEU A 21 -9.96 -74.66 -48.21
CA LEU A 21 -10.68 -74.21 -47.01
C LEU A 21 -9.74 -74.01 -45.81
N ILE A 22 -8.74 -74.88 -45.63
CA ILE A 22 -7.72 -74.71 -44.58
C ILE A 22 -6.91 -73.44 -44.82
N VAL A 23 -6.46 -73.20 -46.06
CA VAL A 23 -5.69 -71.99 -46.41
C VAL A 23 -6.53 -70.72 -46.22
N LEU A 24 -7.80 -70.72 -46.64
CA LEU A 24 -8.72 -69.60 -46.39
C LEU A 24 -8.98 -69.39 -44.90
N GLY A 25 -9.15 -70.48 -44.14
CA GLY A 25 -9.34 -70.43 -42.69
C GLY A 25 -8.12 -69.84 -41.96
N LEU A 26 -6.91 -70.26 -42.33
CA LEU A 26 -5.67 -69.68 -41.82
C LEU A 26 -5.53 -68.20 -42.21
N GLY A 27 -5.85 -67.85 -43.47
CA GLY A 27 -5.82 -66.46 -43.94
C GLY A 27 -6.78 -65.54 -43.17
N LEU A 28 -8.00 -66.00 -42.91
CA LEU A 28 -8.97 -65.27 -42.10
C LEU A 28 -8.52 -65.13 -40.64
N LEU A 29 -7.92 -66.17 -40.06
CA LEU A 29 -7.36 -66.11 -38.71
C LEU A 29 -6.25 -65.06 -38.61
N PHE A 30 -5.32 -65.02 -39.57
CA PHE A 30 -4.27 -63.99 -39.62
C PHE A 30 -4.84 -62.57 -39.74
N LEU A 31 -5.87 -62.39 -40.58
CA LEU A 31 -6.53 -61.10 -40.74
C LEU A 31 -7.23 -60.65 -39.45
N VAL A 32 -7.95 -61.56 -38.79
CA VAL A 32 -8.61 -61.28 -37.50
C VAL A 32 -7.58 -60.93 -36.42
N MET A 33 -6.45 -61.65 -36.38
CA MET A 33 -5.36 -61.36 -35.46
C MET A 33 -4.71 -59.99 -35.71
N GLN A 34 -4.49 -59.62 -36.97
CA GLN A 34 -3.90 -58.33 -37.33
C GLN A 34 -4.84 -57.16 -37.03
N LEU A 35 -6.15 -57.30 -37.33
CA LEU A 35 -7.16 -56.29 -36.99
C LEU A 35 -7.38 -56.18 -35.48
N GLY A 36 -7.42 -57.31 -34.77
CA GLY A 36 -7.58 -57.36 -33.32
C GLY A 36 -6.39 -56.76 -32.58
N GLY A 37 -5.16 -57.12 -32.99
CA GLY A 37 -3.94 -56.52 -32.44
C GLY A 37 -3.82 -55.03 -32.74
N GLY A 38 -4.28 -54.59 -33.91
CA GLY A 38 -4.39 -53.16 -34.24
C GLY A 38 -5.29 -52.38 -33.27
N GLN A 39 -6.43 -52.95 -32.86
CA GLN A 39 -7.32 -52.34 -31.86
C GLN A 39 -6.68 -52.31 -30.47
N GLU A 40 -6.02 -53.39 -30.04
CA GLU A 40 -5.27 -53.44 -28.78
C GLU A 40 -4.16 -52.38 -28.74
N LEU A 41 -3.40 -52.24 -29.82
CA LEU A 41 -2.36 -51.22 -29.96
C LEU A 41 -2.95 -49.80 -29.96
N GLN A 42 -4.08 -49.58 -30.62
CA GLN A 42 -4.76 -48.28 -30.60
C GLN A 42 -5.21 -47.92 -29.19
N HIS A 43 -5.83 -48.84 -28.44
CA HIS A 43 -6.22 -48.59 -27.05
C HIS A 43 -5.03 -48.32 -26.13
N ALA A 44 -3.92 -49.06 -26.30
CA ALA A 44 -2.69 -48.81 -25.56
C ALA A 44 -2.10 -47.42 -25.87
N THR A 45 -2.12 -47.04 -27.15
CA THR A 45 -1.63 -45.73 -27.61
C THR A 45 -2.51 -44.58 -27.12
N ASP A 46 -3.82 -44.76 -27.14
CA ASP A 46 -4.80 -43.81 -26.63
C ASP A 46 -4.64 -43.58 -25.13
N ALA A 47 -4.48 -44.66 -24.35
CA ALA A 47 -4.24 -44.56 -22.92
C ALA A 47 -2.89 -43.91 -22.60
N GLY A 48 -1.83 -44.27 -23.34
CA GLY A 48 -0.52 -43.64 -23.23
C GLY A 48 -0.57 -42.13 -23.49
N ASN A 49 -1.22 -41.72 -24.59
CA ASN A 49 -1.34 -40.32 -24.97
C ASN A 49 -2.27 -39.51 -24.04
N LEU A 50 -3.30 -40.15 -23.49
CA LEU A 50 -4.13 -39.54 -22.46
C LEU A 50 -3.34 -39.29 -21.18
N ASN A 51 -2.44 -40.21 -20.81
CA ASN A 51 -1.54 -40.00 -19.69
C ASN A 51 -0.54 -38.87 -19.97
N VAL A 52 -0.02 -38.75 -21.20
CA VAL A 52 0.79 -37.59 -21.61
C VAL A 52 0.03 -36.28 -21.35
N ALA A 53 -1.20 -36.15 -21.84
CA ALA A 53 -2.01 -34.95 -21.60
C ALA A 53 -2.28 -34.68 -20.10
N LYS A 54 -2.41 -35.74 -19.28
CA LYS A 54 -2.56 -35.59 -17.83
C LYS A 54 -1.26 -35.09 -17.17
N GLN A 55 -0.11 -35.62 -17.57
CA GLN A 55 1.18 -35.30 -16.97
C GLN A 55 1.68 -33.92 -17.40
N VAL A 56 1.45 -33.52 -18.66
CA VAL A 56 1.82 -32.20 -19.24
C VAL A 56 1.40 -31.02 -18.36
N LEU A 57 0.26 -31.12 -17.68
CA LEU A 57 -0.20 -30.06 -16.79
C LEU A 57 0.83 -29.70 -15.73
N ARG A 58 1.62 -30.68 -15.25
CA ARG A 58 2.64 -30.49 -14.22
C ARG A 58 4.07 -30.69 -14.72
N ARG A 59 4.29 -31.54 -15.72
CA ARG A 59 5.62 -31.88 -16.25
C ARG A 59 5.57 -32.16 -17.76
N PRO A 60 6.56 -31.68 -18.54
CA PRO A 60 7.74 -30.93 -18.12
C PRO A 60 7.42 -29.48 -17.74
N GLY A 61 8.21 -28.90 -16.83
CA GLY A 61 8.16 -27.49 -16.44
C GLY A 61 9.44 -26.75 -16.81
N THR A 62 9.47 -25.45 -16.56
CA THR A 62 10.67 -24.61 -16.68
C THR A 62 10.89 -23.82 -15.39
N ALA A 63 12.13 -23.75 -14.91
CA ALA A 63 12.47 -22.94 -13.76
C ALA A 63 12.44 -21.43 -14.11
N LEU A 64 12.11 -20.62 -13.13
CA LEU A 64 12.31 -19.17 -13.20
C LEU A 64 13.81 -18.86 -13.09
N LEU A 65 14.30 -17.99 -13.95
CA LEU A 65 15.68 -17.50 -13.89
C LEU A 65 15.82 -16.48 -12.75
N SER A 66 17.01 -16.42 -12.14
CA SER A 66 17.26 -15.44 -11.07
C SER A 66 17.10 -13.99 -11.56
N GLY A 67 16.88 -13.07 -10.63
CA GLY A 67 16.66 -11.65 -10.95
C GLY A 67 15.18 -11.33 -11.12
N ASP A 68 14.81 -10.64 -12.20
CA ASP A 68 13.47 -10.06 -12.35
C ASP A 68 12.37 -11.14 -12.43
N GLU A 69 12.59 -12.28 -13.10
CA GLU A 69 11.57 -13.35 -13.15
C GLU A 69 11.19 -13.86 -11.76
N VAL A 70 12.16 -14.17 -10.89
CA VAL A 70 11.91 -14.60 -9.51
C VAL A 70 11.32 -13.47 -8.67
N ASN A 71 11.73 -12.22 -8.90
CA ASN A 71 11.19 -11.07 -8.18
C ASN A 71 9.69 -10.89 -8.46
N HIS A 72 9.27 -11.03 -9.72
CA HIS A 72 7.88 -10.86 -10.13
C HIS A 72 7.03 -12.11 -9.89
N PHE A 73 7.53 -13.29 -10.23
CA PHE A 73 6.75 -14.53 -10.34
C PHE A 73 7.08 -15.60 -9.29
N GLY A 74 7.94 -15.30 -8.32
CA GLY A 74 8.43 -16.33 -7.37
C GLY A 74 7.38 -17.00 -6.48
N ASP A 75 6.11 -16.54 -6.47
CA ASP A 75 4.99 -17.22 -5.79
C ASP A 75 3.97 -17.82 -6.78
N SER A 76 4.28 -17.76 -8.07
CA SER A 76 3.42 -18.20 -9.17
C SER A 76 3.86 -19.56 -9.75
N ASP A 77 4.93 -20.16 -9.24
CA ASP A 77 5.37 -21.52 -9.54
C ASP A 77 4.46 -22.59 -8.93
N ASP A 78 4.66 -23.84 -9.36
CA ASP A 78 3.96 -24.99 -8.76
C ASP A 78 4.74 -25.44 -7.51
N PRO A 79 4.13 -25.40 -6.31
CA PRO A 79 4.81 -25.71 -5.05
C PRO A 79 5.35 -27.14 -4.99
N ASP A 80 4.81 -28.07 -5.81
CA ASP A 80 5.27 -29.46 -5.83
C ASP A 80 6.53 -29.64 -6.70
N THR A 81 6.80 -28.72 -7.63
CA THR A 81 7.90 -28.85 -8.61
C THR A 81 8.89 -27.70 -8.59
N ASN A 82 8.54 -26.55 -8.01
CA ASN A 82 9.28 -25.28 -8.10
C ASN A 82 9.55 -24.85 -9.56
N GLU A 83 8.68 -25.27 -10.48
CA GLU A 83 8.76 -24.97 -11.90
C GLU A 83 7.46 -24.32 -12.38
N VAL A 84 7.55 -23.53 -13.45
CA VAL A 84 6.41 -23.06 -14.22
C VAL A 84 6.04 -24.15 -15.22
N ASN A 85 4.84 -24.68 -15.08
CA ASN A 85 4.28 -25.72 -15.96
C ASN A 85 3.02 -25.19 -16.65
N LEU A 86 2.38 -26.01 -17.48
CA LEU A 86 1.20 -25.57 -18.23
C LEU A 86 0.04 -25.16 -17.31
N LEU A 87 -0.06 -25.76 -16.12
CA LEU A 87 -1.06 -25.42 -15.12
C LEU A 87 -0.80 -24.04 -14.51
N THR A 88 0.45 -23.73 -14.14
CA THR A 88 0.82 -22.48 -13.46
C THR A 88 1.15 -21.32 -14.40
N TYR A 89 1.45 -21.58 -15.68
CA TYR A 89 1.70 -20.55 -16.70
C TYR A 89 0.61 -19.47 -16.73
N ASN A 90 -0.66 -19.87 -16.65
CA ASN A 90 -1.77 -18.94 -16.67
C ASN A 90 -1.83 -18.04 -15.43
N ARG A 91 -1.18 -18.40 -14.31
CA ARG A 91 -0.99 -17.50 -13.15
C ARG A 91 -0.07 -16.33 -13.52
N LEU A 92 1.05 -16.62 -14.20
CA LEU A 92 1.99 -15.60 -14.67
C LEU A 92 1.33 -14.69 -15.71
N ALA A 93 0.61 -15.29 -16.67
CA ALA A 93 -0.13 -14.53 -17.66
C ALA A 93 -1.21 -13.63 -17.00
N ALA A 94 -1.93 -14.13 -16.00
CA ALA A 94 -2.93 -13.35 -15.28
C ALA A 94 -2.32 -12.21 -14.44
N GLN A 95 -1.17 -12.43 -13.81
CA GLN A 95 -0.43 -11.40 -13.09
C GLN A 95 0.06 -10.30 -14.04
N ALA A 96 0.68 -10.67 -15.16
CA ALA A 96 1.10 -9.71 -16.18
C ALA A 96 -0.09 -8.97 -16.82
N PHE A 97 -1.24 -9.64 -16.95
CA PHE A 97 -2.49 -9.00 -17.38
C PHE A 97 -2.92 -7.90 -16.40
N LEU A 98 -2.91 -8.17 -15.09
CA LEU A 98 -3.25 -7.15 -14.08
C LEU A 98 -2.29 -5.95 -14.15
N VAL A 99 -0.99 -6.20 -14.33
CA VAL A 99 0.00 -5.11 -14.48
C VAL A 99 -0.26 -4.27 -15.72
N SER A 100 -0.53 -4.90 -16.87
CA SER A 100 -0.88 -4.20 -18.12
C SER A 100 -2.20 -3.43 -18.00
N ALA A 101 -3.22 -4.02 -17.35
CA ALA A 101 -4.50 -3.39 -17.10
C ALA A 101 -4.37 -2.15 -16.19
N ASN A 102 -3.53 -2.24 -15.16
CA ASN A 102 -3.23 -1.10 -14.29
C ASN A 102 -2.47 -0.01 -15.02
N ALA A 103 -1.46 -0.36 -15.84
CA ALA A 103 -0.73 0.58 -16.67
C ALA A 103 -1.66 1.33 -17.63
N GLN A 104 -2.64 0.64 -18.24
CA GLN A 104 -3.66 1.26 -19.08
C GLN A 104 -4.52 2.26 -18.28
N ALA A 105 -5.00 1.85 -17.10
CA ALA A 105 -5.83 2.70 -16.24
C ALA A 105 -5.11 3.95 -15.75
N ILE A 106 -3.81 3.82 -15.46
CA ILE A 106 -2.94 4.92 -15.03
C ILE A 106 -2.61 5.86 -16.20
N GLY A 107 -2.40 5.32 -17.40
CA GLY A 107 -2.23 6.11 -18.63
C GLY A 107 -0.90 6.86 -18.74
N THR A 108 0.16 6.42 -18.05
CA THR A 108 1.49 7.04 -18.10
C THR A 108 2.44 6.28 -19.02
N ALA A 109 3.42 7.01 -19.59
CA ALA A 109 4.45 6.40 -20.45
C ALA A 109 5.35 5.40 -19.69
N PRO A 110 5.86 5.70 -18.48
CA PRO A 110 6.60 4.72 -17.69
C PRO A 110 5.80 3.45 -17.39
N GLY A 111 4.51 3.58 -17.04
CA GLY A 111 3.65 2.42 -16.79
C GLY A 111 3.50 1.51 -18.02
N SER A 112 3.40 2.11 -19.21
CA SER A 112 3.36 1.35 -20.47
C SER A 112 4.68 0.63 -20.76
N THR A 113 5.83 1.26 -20.49
CA THR A 113 7.16 0.63 -20.65
C THR A 113 7.36 -0.53 -19.68
N HIS A 114 7.01 -0.34 -18.41
CA HIS A 114 7.11 -1.40 -17.40
C HIS A 114 6.16 -2.57 -17.67
N ALA A 115 4.95 -2.29 -18.17
CA ALA A 115 4.04 -3.34 -18.63
C ALA A 115 4.66 -4.15 -19.79
N GLN A 116 5.32 -3.50 -20.75
CA GLN A 116 6.03 -4.20 -21.83
C GLN A 116 7.17 -5.07 -21.31
N GLN A 117 7.96 -4.59 -20.35
CA GLN A 117 9.01 -5.39 -19.71
C GLN A 117 8.43 -6.64 -19.04
N MET A 118 7.32 -6.50 -18.34
CA MET A 118 6.62 -7.63 -17.72
C MET A 118 6.11 -8.64 -18.76
N LEU A 119 5.64 -8.17 -19.92
CA LEU A 119 5.20 -9.03 -21.03
C LEU A 119 6.36 -9.80 -21.69
N SER A 120 7.52 -9.15 -21.83
CA SER A 120 8.74 -9.79 -22.34
C SER A 120 9.16 -10.95 -21.42
N LEU A 121 9.18 -10.72 -20.10
CA LEU A 121 9.53 -11.75 -19.12
C LEU A 121 8.60 -12.97 -19.21
N VAL A 122 7.29 -12.75 -19.33
CA VAL A 122 6.32 -13.87 -19.51
C VAL A 122 6.57 -14.59 -20.83
N SER A 123 6.88 -13.86 -21.90
CA SER A 123 7.13 -14.44 -23.22
C SER A 123 8.40 -15.30 -23.24
N GLU A 124 9.44 -14.90 -22.50
CA GLU A 124 10.68 -15.67 -22.32
C GLU A 124 10.43 -16.97 -21.54
N VAL A 125 9.69 -16.91 -20.43
CA VAL A 125 9.29 -18.12 -19.67
C VAL A 125 8.42 -19.03 -20.54
N ALA A 126 7.48 -18.44 -21.29
CA ALA A 126 6.60 -19.17 -22.20
C ALA A 126 7.40 -19.91 -23.29
N ASP A 127 8.41 -19.27 -23.88
CA ASP A 127 9.22 -19.86 -24.94
C ASP A 127 10.04 -21.06 -24.43
N ARG A 128 10.59 -20.96 -23.22
CA ARG A 128 11.27 -22.09 -22.56
C ARG A 128 10.30 -23.23 -22.28
N LEU A 129 9.11 -22.94 -21.77
CA LEU A 129 8.09 -23.96 -21.54
C LEU A 129 7.63 -24.60 -22.85
N ASN A 130 7.40 -23.82 -23.89
CA ASN A 130 7.03 -24.30 -25.22
C ASN A 130 8.12 -25.20 -25.82
N SER A 131 9.40 -24.88 -25.62
CA SER A 131 10.52 -25.73 -26.02
C SER A 131 10.50 -27.08 -25.29
N GLN A 132 10.19 -27.10 -23.99
CA GLN A 132 10.05 -28.35 -23.22
C GLN A 132 8.85 -29.18 -23.68
N LEU A 133 7.74 -28.54 -24.05
CA LEU A 133 6.50 -29.21 -24.47
C LEU A 133 6.54 -29.73 -25.91
N THR A 134 7.42 -29.19 -26.75
CA THR A 134 7.62 -29.65 -28.13
C THR A 134 8.67 -30.75 -28.24
N SER A 135 9.51 -30.93 -27.22
CA SER A 135 10.50 -32.01 -27.16
C SER A 135 9.84 -33.36 -26.85
N SER A 136 9.90 -34.30 -27.81
CA SER A 136 9.26 -35.62 -27.68
C SER A 136 9.83 -36.47 -26.55
N GLY A 137 11.14 -36.35 -26.28
CA GLY A 137 11.85 -37.18 -25.30
C GLY A 137 11.34 -37.00 -23.86
N ASN A 138 10.76 -35.84 -23.56
CA ASN A 138 10.16 -35.55 -22.26
C ASN A 138 8.88 -36.38 -21.98
N PHE A 139 8.27 -36.96 -23.02
CA PHE A 139 7.00 -37.68 -22.91
C PHE A 139 7.14 -39.20 -23.03
N ASP A 140 8.30 -39.70 -23.46
CA ASP A 140 8.54 -41.13 -23.70
C ASP A 140 8.18 -41.98 -22.47
N GLN A 141 8.70 -41.59 -21.29
CA GLN A 141 8.43 -42.31 -20.05
C GLN A 141 6.97 -42.21 -19.61
N HIS A 142 6.36 -41.02 -19.74
CA HIS A 142 4.95 -40.81 -19.39
C HIS A 142 4.02 -41.63 -20.27
N PHE A 143 4.29 -41.70 -21.57
CA PHE A 143 3.55 -42.54 -22.50
C PHE A 143 3.73 -44.03 -22.16
N HIS A 144 5.00 -44.47 -22.01
CA HIS A 144 5.35 -45.87 -21.80
C HIS A 144 4.77 -46.46 -20.50
N ASN A 145 4.77 -45.68 -19.41
CA ASN A 145 4.27 -46.10 -18.10
C ASN A 145 2.79 -46.54 -18.11
N VAL A 146 2.00 -46.08 -19.06
CA VAL A 146 0.59 -46.47 -19.20
C VAL A 146 0.38 -47.37 -20.40
N ALA A 147 0.98 -47.07 -21.56
CA ALA A 147 0.81 -47.84 -22.78
C ALA A 147 1.21 -49.33 -22.61
N THR A 148 2.23 -49.62 -21.81
CA THR A 148 2.70 -51.00 -21.58
C THR A 148 1.83 -51.83 -20.64
N ASN A 149 0.97 -51.20 -19.84
CA ASN A 149 0.04 -51.92 -18.96
C ASN A 149 -1.14 -52.51 -19.73
N HIS A 150 -1.34 -52.11 -20.99
CA HIS A 150 -2.38 -52.67 -21.84
C HIS A 150 -1.90 -53.98 -22.47
N ALA A 151 -2.71 -55.02 -22.31
CA ALA A 151 -2.38 -56.34 -22.84
C ALA A 151 -2.48 -56.35 -24.37
N MET A 152 -1.37 -56.60 -25.06
CA MET A 152 -1.32 -56.87 -26.50
C MET A 152 -1.31 -58.38 -26.76
N ARG A 153 -2.42 -59.04 -26.43
CA ARG A 153 -2.54 -60.51 -26.49
C ARG A 153 -2.45 -61.02 -27.93
N MET A 154 -2.93 -60.24 -28.89
CA MET A 154 -2.93 -60.64 -30.30
C MET A 154 -1.55 -60.49 -30.96
N PHE A 155 -0.66 -59.63 -30.41
CA PHE A 155 0.73 -59.43 -30.85
C PHE A 155 1.78 -60.12 -29.96
N GLU A 156 1.35 -61.05 -29.10
CA GLU A 156 2.19 -61.81 -28.16
C GLU A 156 2.90 -60.94 -27.10
N ALA A 157 2.16 -60.70 -26.00
CA ALA A 157 2.49 -59.71 -24.98
C ALA A 157 3.75 -59.96 -24.12
N SER A 158 4.34 -61.16 -24.12
CA SER A 158 5.36 -61.51 -23.13
C SER A 158 6.66 -60.72 -23.23
N ASN A 159 6.99 -60.15 -24.40
CA ASN A 159 8.20 -59.32 -24.63
C ASN A 159 7.99 -58.15 -25.61
N ASN A 160 6.73 -57.81 -25.92
CA ASN A 160 6.41 -56.81 -26.94
C ASN A 160 5.79 -55.58 -26.27
N ALA A 161 6.62 -54.74 -25.65
CA ALA A 161 6.15 -53.51 -25.03
C ALA A 161 5.85 -52.45 -26.10
N VAL A 162 4.75 -51.70 -25.96
CA VAL A 162 4.47 -50.56 -26.82
C VAL A 162 5.57 -49.50 -26.66
N GLN A 163 6.23 -49.16 -27.76
CA GLN A 163 7.25 -48.12 -27.81
C GLN A 163 6.62 -46.80 -28.23
N HIS A 164 7.04 -45.69 -27.60
CA HIS A 164 6.66 -44.36 -28.05
C HIS A 164 7.50 -43.97 -29.28
N LEU A 165 6.85 -43.56 -30.36
CA LEU A 165 7.54 -43.08 -31.56
C LEU A 165 7.70 -41.56 -31.51
N GLY A 166 8.77 -41.08 -30.87
CA GLY A 166 9.02 -39.65 -30.70
C GLY A 166 9.05 -38.83 -32.00
N THR A 167 9.40 -39.44 -33.14
CA THR A 167 9.36 -38.80 -34.47
C THR A 167 7.96 -38.45 -34.96
N GLN A 168 6.91 -38.95 -34.30
CA GLN A 168 5.51 -38.64 -34.59
C GLN A 168 4.88 -37.76 -33.50
N HIS A 169 5.70 -37.27 -32.55
CA HIS A 169 5.24 -36.29 -31.58
C HIS A 169 4.93 -34.98 -32.28
N GLU A 170 3.69 -34.52 -32.14
CA GLU A 170 3.27 -33.22 -32.66
C GLU A 170 2.46 -32.49 -31.60
N THR A 171 2.45 -31.16 -31.67
CA THR A 171 1.67 -30.31 -30.78
C THR A 171 0.64 -29.49 -31.57
N SER A 172 -0.45 -29.12 -30.92
CA SER A 172 -1.52 -28.31 -31.51
C SER A 172 -2.09 -27.30 -30.51
N LEU A 173 -2.68 -26.21 -31.03
CA LEU A 173 -3.25 -25.09 -30.27
C LEU A 173 -4.79 -25.18 -30.35
N MET A 174 -5.35 -26.11 -29.57
CA MET A 174 -6.77 -26.47 -29.61
C MET A 174 -7.63 -25.61 -28.68
N ALA A 175 -8.94 -25.58 -28.97
CA ALA A 175 -9.93 -24.84 -28.17
C ALA A 175 -9.62 -23.33 -28.03
N ARG A 176 -9.26 -22.68 -29.14
CA ARG A 176 -9.06 -21.23 -29.19
C ARG A 176 -10.33 -20.49 -28.75
N GLY A 177 -10.19 -19.47 -27.92
CA GLY A 177 -11.33 -18.76 -27.34
C GLY A 177 -11.96 -19.45 -26.13
N ALA A 178 -11.47 -20.62 -25.69
CA ALA A 178 -11.98 -21.28 -24.49
C ALA A 178 -11.35 -20.74 -23.20
N ALA A 179 -11.90 -21.11 -22.06
CA ALA A 179 -11.43 -20.69 -20.75
C ALA A 179 -10.01 -21.21 -20.44
N SER A 180 -9.13 -20.31 -20.02
CA SER A 180 -7.97 -20.66 -19.20
C SER A 180 -8.41 -21.12 -17.80
N ASN A 181 -7.47 -21.52 -16.95
CA ASN A 181 -7.74 -21.78 -15.53
C ASN A 181 -7.54 -20.52 -14.65
N ALA A 182 -7.27 -19.35 -15.23
CA ALA A 182 -7.16 -18.10 -14.49
C ALA A 182 -8.46 -17.31 -14.57
N TYR A 183 -9.09 -17.02 -13.43
CA TYR A 183 -10.29 -16.18 -13.34
C TYR A 183 -9.97 -14.78 -12.83
N ILE A 184 -10.78 -13.82 -13.25
CA ILE A 184 -10.63 -12.42 -12.85
C ILE A 184 -11.98 -11.81 -12.48
N ASN A 185 -11.97 -11.00 -11.42
CA ASN A 185 -13.14 -10.27 -10.96
C ASN A 185 -13.08 -8.81 -11.41
N ALA A 186 -14.24 -8.22 -11.73
CA ALA A 186 -14.32 -6.82 -12.16
C ALA A 186 -13.79 -5.83 -11.11
N ASN A 187 -13.89 -6.18 -9.83
CA ASN A 187 -13.38 -5.38 -8.71
C ASN A 187 -11.85 -5.37 -8.56
N GLN A 188 -11.13 -6.13 -9.40
CA GLN A 188 -9.67 -6.15 -9.48
C GLN A 188 -9.14 -5.23 -10.58
N ILE A 189 -10.01 -4.63 -11.40
CA ILE A 189 -9.61 -3.70 -12.46
C ILE A 189 -9.81 -2.27 -11.98
N LEU A 190 -8.77 -1.44 -12.13
CA LEU A 190 -8.84 -0.02 -11.82
C LEU A 190 -9.81 0.70 -12.78
N SER A 191 -10.40 1.80 -12.32
CA SER A 191 -11.19 2.68 -13.19
C SER A 191 -10.33 3.18 -14.36
N GLY A 192 -10.84 3.10 -15.59
CA GLY A 192 -10.09 3.40 -16.82
C GLY A 192 -9.32 2.19 -17.40
N GLY A 193 -9.35 1.03 -16.74
CA GLY A 193 -8.78 -0.21 -17.24
C GLY A 193 -9.59 -0.87 -18.36
N PRO A 194 -9.16 -2.05 -18.83
CA PRO A 194 -9.76 -2.73 -19.97
C PRO A 194 -11.15 -3.31 -19.68
N ASN A 195 -11.97 -3.40 -20.73
CA ASN A 195 -13.27 -4.07 -20.66
C ASN A 195 -13.09 -5.59 -20.65
N LEU A 196 -13.45 -6.23 -19.52
CA LEU A 196 -13.30 -7.68 -19.35
C LEU A 196 -14.20 -8.52 -20.27
N ASN A 197 -15.29 -7.98 -20.83
CA ASN A 197 -16.24 -8.77 -21.61
C ASN A 197 -15.65 -9.38 -22.89
N SER A 198 -14.64 -8.75 -23.50
CA SER A 198 -13.96 -9.28 -24.69
C SER A 198 -12.71 -10.11 -24.36
N LEU A 199 -12.29 -10.11 -23.09
CA LEU A 199 -11.06 -10.73 -22.61
C LEU A 199 -11.32 -11.90 -21.67
N THR A 200 -12.60 -12.17 -21.40
CA THR A 200 -13.02 -13.26 -20.52
C THR A 200 -14.13 -14.07 -21.16
N VAL A 201 -14.22 -15.32 -20.72
CA VAL A 201 -15.28 -16.26 -21.07
C VAL A 201 -15.86 -16.87 -19.81
N ASP A 202 -17.15 -17.17 -19.85
CA ASP A 202 -17.84 -17.79 -18.73
C ASP A 202 -17.33 -19.23 -18.56
N GLY A 203 -16.89 -19.55 -17.35
CA GLY A 203 -16.47 -20.90 -16.99
C GLY A 203 -17.37 -21.52 -15.93
N PRO A 204 -16.92 -22.63 -15.33
CA PRO A 204 -17.66 -23.28 -14.26
C PRO A 204 -17.95 -22.32 -13.09
N ASN A 205 -19.07 -22.53 -12.41
CA ASN A 205 -19.48 -21.76 -11.23
C ASN A 205 -19.71 -20.26 -11.48
N GLY A 206 -19.99 -19.84 -12.72
CA GLY A 206 -20.31 -18.46 -13.07
C GLY A 206 -19.13 -17.49 -12.97
N ARG A 207 -17.89 -18.01 -12.88
CA ARG A 207 -16.67 -17.19 -12.87
C ARG A 207 -16.26 -16.84 -14.30
N LYS A 208 -15.69 -15.64 -14.46
CA LYS A 208 -15.13 -15.16 -15.71
C LYS A 208 -13.64 -15.51 -15.78
N TYR A 209 -13.28 -16.33 -16.77
CA TYR A 209 -11.91 -16.80 -16.99
C TYR A 209 -11.26 -16.03 -18.13
N LEU A 210 -9.96 -15.77 -18.05
CA LEU A 210 -9.21 -15.19 -19.17
C LEU A 210 -9.33 -16.11 -20.39
N VAL A 211 -9.56 -15.50 -21.55
CA VAL A 211 -9.72 -16.22 -22.80
C VAL A 211 -8.38 -16.79 -23.29
N GLY A 212 -8.36 -18.08 -23.63
CA GLY A 212 -7.17 -18.78 -24.11
C GLY A 212 -6.95 -18.61 -25.61
N TYR A 213 -5.67 -18.50 -26.01
CA TYR A 213 -5.24 -18.30 -27.40
C TYR A 213 -5.91 -17.12 -28.11
N GLN A 214 -6.17 -16.07 -27.36
CA GLN A 214 -6.56 -14.76 -27.88
C GLN A 214 -5.67 -13.71 -27.22
N GLN A 215 -5.35 -12.66 -27.96
CA GLN A 215 -4.50 -11.57 -27.46
C GLN A 215 -5.22 -10.85 -26.31
N LEU A 216 -4.55 -10.81 -25.15
CA LEU A 216 -5.04 -10.18 -23.92
C LEU A 216 -4.43 -8.80 -23.66
N ALA A 217 -3.48 -8.35 -24.49
CA ALA A 217 -2.74 -7.11 -24.25
C ALA A 217 -3.62 -5.86 -24.32
N THR A 218 -3.44 -4.96 -23.36
CA THR A 218 -4.30 -3.78 -23.12
C THR A 218 -3.51 -2.47 -23.02
N ALA A 219 -2.23 -2.54 -22.67
CA ALA A 219 -1.25 -1.46 -22.81
C ALA A 219 0.11 -2.02 -23.26
N GLY A 220 0.55 -1.69 -24.48
CA GLY A 220 1.85 -2.09 -25.04
C GLY A 220 1.81 -2.62 -26.48
N ALA A 221 2.99 -2.72 -27.10
CA ALA A 221 3.14 -3.30 -28.44
C ALA A 221 3.18 -4.84 -28.44
N GLU A 222 3.57 -5.44 -27.31
CA GLU A 222 3.66 -6.89 -27.17
C GLU A 222 2.32 -7.53 -26.83
N SER A 223 2.14 -8.77 -27.30
CA SER A 223 0.90 -9.52 -27.18
C SER A 223 0.97 -10.53 -26.03
N LEU A 224 0.13 -10.39 -25.01
CA LEU A 224 -0.07 -11.38 -23.95
C LEU A 224 -1.06 -12.47 -24.40
N TRP A 225 -0.80 -13.72 -24.05
CA TRP A 225 -1.67 -14.85 -24.39
C TRP A 225 -1.80 -15.81 -23.20
N ALA A 226 -3.03 -16.22 -22.88
CA ALA A 226 -3.26 -17.33 -21.96
C ALA A 226 -3.45 -18.65 -22.73
N VAL A 227 -3.25 -19.78 -22.05
CA VAL A 227 -3.47 -21.11 -22.61
C VAL A 227 -4.82 -21.67 -22.15
N PRO A 228 -5.70 -22.13 -23.06
CA PRO A 228 -6.94 -22.77 -22.68
C PRO A 228 -6.67 -24.16 -22.11
N VAL A 229 -6.98 -24.32 -20.82
CA VAL A 229 -6.91 -25.59 -20.08
C VAL A 229 -8.28 -26.08 -19.60
N ARG A 230 -9.36 -25.37 -19.95
CA ARG A 230 -10.76 -25.79 -19.80
C ARG A 230 -11.07 -26.30 -18.37
N PRO A 231 -11.14 -25.41 -17.37
CA PRO A 231 -11.44 -25.79 -16.00
C PRO A 231 -12.74 -26.60 -15.90
N GLY A 232 -12.77 -27.61 -15.04
CA GLY A 232 -13.89 -28.55 -14.89
C GLY A 232 -13.93 -29.67 -15.92
N GLN A 233 -12.94 -29.77 -16.83
CA GLN A 233 -12.92 -30.81 -17.86
C GLN A 233 -11.68 -31.69 -17.74
N PRO A 234 -11.82 -33.02 -17.78
CA PRO A 234 -10.67 -33.91 -17.80
C PRO A 234 -9.93 -33.84 -19.14
N PRO A 235 -8.64 -34.22 -19.15
CA PRO A 235 -7.97 -34.51 -20.41
C PRO A 235 -8.77 -35.57 -21.17
N HIS A 236 -8.84 -35.44 -22.49
CA HIS A 236 -9.60 -36.36 -23.34
C HIS A 236 -8.97 -36.47 -24.73
N LEU A 237 -9.34 -37.53 -25.44
CA LEU A 237 -8.92 -37.76 -26.82
C LEU A 237 -9.68 -36.84 -27.77
N VAL A 238 -9.00 -36.45 -28.84
CA VAL A 238 -9.55 -35.57 -29.88
C VAL A 238 -9.35 -36.20 -31.25
N SER A 239 -10.23 -35.86 -32.20
CA SER A 239 -10.09 -36.39 -33.56
C SER A 239 -8.86 -35.80 -34.25
N ASP A 240 -8.21 -36.62 -35.08
CA ASP A 240 -7.07 -36.19 -35.89
C ASP A 240 -7.41 -35.04 -36.83
N LYS A 241 -8.62 -35.05 -37.40
CA LYS A 241 -9.14 -33.94 -38.20
C LYS A 241 -9.09 -32.60 -37.44
N ASN A 242 -9.60 -32.58 -36.20
CA ASN A 242 -9.62 -31.34 -35.40
C ASN A 242 -8.20 -30.94 -34.98
N PHE A 243 -7.37 -31.92 -34.62
CA PHE A 243 -5.98 -31.67 -34.23
C PHE A 243 -5.18 -31.03 -35.37
N GLN A 244 -5.23 -31.61 -36.58
CA GLN A 244 -4.52 -31.11 -37.75
C GLN A 244 -5.08 -29.77 -38.25
N GLN A 245 -6.40 -29.56 -38.16
CA GLN A 245 -7.02 -28.29 -38.52
C GLN A 245 -6.55 -27.13 -37.63
N LEU A 246 -6.32 -27.38 -36.34
CA LEU A 246 -5.93 -26.36 -35.36
C LEU A 246 -4.41 -26.29 -35.09
N LYS A 247 -3.64 -27.15 -35.74
CA LYS A 247 -2.17 -27.18 -35.68
C LYS A 247 -1.52 -25.89 -36.21
N PRO A 248 -1.95 -25.27 -37.33
CA PRO A 248 -1.34 -24.04 -37.82
C PRO A 248 -1.56 -22.90 -36.81
N ARG A 249 -0.50 -22.25 -36.33
CA ARG A 249 -0.60 -21.25 -35.24
C ARG A 249 -1.48 -20.04 -35.57
N GLY A 250 -1.58 -19.65 -36.85
CA GLY A 250 -2.29 -18.43 -37.25
C GLY A 250 -1.63 -17.19 -36.62
N PRO A 251 -2.38 -16.30 -35.93
CA PRO A 251 -1.82 -15.10 -35.31
C PRO A 251 -1.11 -15.36 -33.97
N ILE A 252 -1.12 -16.61 -33.47
CA ILE A 252 -0.58 -16.96 -32.14
C ILE A 252 0.95 -17.01 -32.24
N PRO A 253 1.70 -16.19 -31.46
CA PRO A 253 3.17 -16.16 -31.49
C PRO A 253 3.81 -17.49 -31.15
N GLY A 254 5.04 -17.74 -31.63
CA GLY A 254 5.76 -19.00 -31.45
C GLY A 254 5.96 -19.43 -29.99
N PHE A 255 6.16 -18.46 -29.09
CA PHE A 255 6.44 -18.72 -27.67
C PHE A 255 5.24 -19.27 -26.89
N VAL A 256 4.01 -19.12 -27.39
CA VAL A 256 2.81 -19.52 -26.63
C VAL A 256 2.76 -21.05 -26.48
N PRO A 257 2.66 -21.60 -25.26
CA PRO A 257 2.69 -23.06 -25.05
C PRO A 257 1.49 -23.77 -25.70
N PRO A 258 1.68 -24.97 -26.28
CA PRO A 258 0.59 -25.79 -26.81
C PRO A 258 -0.17 -26.52 -25.68
N ASN A 259 -1.39 -26.94 -25.98
CA ASN A 259 -2.29 -27.61 -25.04
C ASN A 259 -2.82 -28.95 -25.56
N ALA A 260 -2.41 -29.38 -26.75
CA ALA A 260 -2.78 -30.66 -27.33
C ALA A 260 -1.57 -31.37 -27.90
N PHE A 261 -1.55 -32.69 -27.75
CA PHE A 261 -0.42 -33.56 -28.04
C PHE A 261 -0.84 -34.76 -28.88
N ARG A 262 -0.01 -35.07 -29.86
CA ARG A 262 -0.10 -36.26 -30.69
C ARG A 262 1.05 -37.18 -30.32
N SER A 263 0.73 -38.44 -30.05
CA SER A 263 1.71 -39.49 -29.80
C SER A 263 1.41 -40.70 -30.66
N ALA A 264 2.45 -41.49 -30.92
CA ALA A 264 2.34 -42.73 -31.67
C ALA A 264 2.87 -43.91 -30.86
N GLY A 265 2.13 -45.01 -30.86
CA GLY A 265 2.58 -46.29 -30.32
C GLY A 265 3.06 -47.20 -31.44
N LEU A 266 4.19 -47.85 -31.23
CA LEU A 266 4.76 -48.85 -32.11
C LEU A 266 4.82 -50.20 -31.39
N ALA A 267 4.35 -51.25 -32.05
CA ALA A 267 4.49 -52.62 -31.59
C ALA A 267 4.90 -53.52 -32.78
N VAL A 268 5.63 -54.60 -32.50
CA VAL A 268 6.00 -55.59 -33.53
C VAL A 268 5.01 -56.74 -33.47
N ASP A 269 4.33 -57.06 -34.56
CA ASP A 269 3.50 -58.25 -34.62
C ASP A 269 4.40 -59.50 -34.69
N GLN A 270 4.74 -60.08 -33.55
CA GLN A 270 5.65 -61.24 -33.48
C GLN A 270 5.01 -62.54 -33.97
N LYS A 271 3.68 -62.60 -34.08
CA LYS A 271 2.93 -63.85 -34.26
C LYS A 271 2.46 -64.08 -35.69
N ALA A 272 2.09 -63.04 -36.42
CA ALA A 272 1.57 -63.18 -37.78
C ALA A 272 2.55 -62.74 -38.88
N SER A 273 3.31 -61.66 -38.67
CA SER A 273 4.04 -61.03 -39.79
C SER A 273 5.45 -60.52 -39.50
N GLY A 274 5.85 -60.40 -38.24
CA GLY A 274 7.09 -59.70 -37.86
C GLY A 274 7.07 -58.20 -38.18
N MET A 275 5.93 -57.65 -38.63
CA MET A 275 5.83 -56.28 -39.09
C MET A 275 5.60 -55.32 -37.92
N GLN A 276 6.20 -54.14 -38.04
CA GLN A 276 5.94 -53.03 -37.16
C GLN A 276 4.57 -52.42 -37.46
N THR A 277 3.66 -52.47 -36.49
CA THR A 277 2.34 -51.84 -36.55
C THR A 277 2.38 -50.55 -35.74
N ARG A 278 1.77 -49.49 -36.28
CA ARG A 278 1.72 -48.16 -35.66
C ARG A 278 0.29 -47.72 -35.43
N ALA A 279 0.03 -47.18 -34.25
CA ALA A 279 -1.19 -46.46 -33.91
C ALA A 279 -0.89 -44.99 -33.59
N LEU A 280 -1.86 -44.12 -33.84
CA LEU A 280 -1.75 -42.68 -33.60
C LEU A 280 -2.88 -42.25 -32.68
N SER A 281 -2.55 -41.37 -31.73
CA SER A 281 -3.54 -40.80 -30.83
C SER A 281 -3.30 -39.32 -30.67
N ASN A 282 -4.38 -38.56 -30.48
CA ASN A 282 -4.35 -37.14 -30.21
C ASN A 282 -5.15 -36.85 -28.92
N SER A 283 -4.60 -36.02 -28.05
CA SER A 283 -5.19 -35.68 -26.76
C SER A 283 -5.09 -34.18 -26.51
N ILE A 284 -6.02 -33.65 -25.72
CA ILE A 284 -6.01 -32.26 -25.25
C ILE A 284 -5.96 -32.27 -23.72
N VAL A 285 -5.24 -31.31 -23.14
CA VAL A 285 -5.19 -31.15 -21.69
C VAL A 285 -6.51 -30.60 -21.14
N GLY A 286 -6.76 -30.86 -19.87
CA GLY A 286 -7.93 -30.37 -19.14
C GLY A 286 -7.67 -30.30 -17.64
N SER A 287 -8.04 -29.19 -17.00
CA SER A 287 -7.91 -29.01 -15.54
C SER A 287 -9.24 -29.37 -14.86
N LEU A 288 -9.28 -30.41 -14.03
CA LEU A 288 -10.51 -30.82 -13.34
C LEU A 288 -10.92 -29.84 -12.24
N ASP A 289 -10.00 -29.37 -11.39
CA ASP A 289 -10.33 -28.53 -10.23
C ASP A 289 -9.32 -27.41 -9.93
N GLN A 290 -8.22 -27.33 -10.69
CA GLN A 290 -7.16 -26.37 -10.41
C GLN A 290 -7.44 -25.06 -11.14
N VAL A 291 -7.94 -24.08 -10.39
CA VAL A 291 -8.28 -22.73 -10.86
C VAL A 291 -7.59 -21.68 -10.01
N PHE A 292 -7.12 -20.62 -10.65
CA PHE A 292 -6.36 -19.55 -10.01
C PHE A 292 -7.06 -18.22 -10.18
N GLY A 293 -7.15 -17.42 -9.11
CA GLY A 293 -7.54 -16.03 -9.24
C GLY A 293 -6.36 -15.23 -9.80
N ALA A 294 -6.60 -14.34 -10.74
CA ALA A 294 -5.61 -13.36 -11.16
C ALA A 294 -5.16 -12.57 -9.93
N SER A 295 -3.88 -12.59 -9.59
CA SER A 295 -3.35 -11.88 -8.43
C SER A 295 -1.92 -11.39 -8.65
N ILE A 296 -1.50 -10.46 -7.79
CA ILE A 296 -0.12 -9.99 -7.61
C ILE A 296 0.25 -10.33 -6.16
N PRO A 297 0.60 -11.59 -5.83
CA PRO A 297 0.72 -12.05 -4.44
C PRO A 297 1.73 -11.24 -3.61
N ARG A 298 2.85 -10.85 -4.23
CA ARG A 298 3.91 -10.04 -3.62
C ARG A 298 3.62 -8.53 -3.63
N GLY A 299 2.42 -8.14 -4.07
CA GLY A 299 2.02 -6.75 -4.19
C GLY A 299 2.16 -6.01 -2.87
N VAL A 300 2.71 -4.79 -2.92
CA VAL A 300 2.88 -3.93 -1.76
C VAL A 300 2.40 -2.52 -2.05
N ILE A 301 1.71 -1.92 -1.09
CA ILE A 301 1.46 -0.47 -1.05
C ILE A 301 2.31 0.10 0.07
N ILE A 302 3.11 1.11 -0.24
CA ILE A 302 4.01 1.74 0.72
C ILE A 302 3.28 2.93 1.34
N VAL A 303 3.30 3.00 2.66
CA VAL A 303 2.73 4.08 3.47
C VAL A 303 3.87 4.78 4.19
N ASP A 304 4.34 5.87 3.61
CA ASP A 304 5.43 6.69 4.13
C ASP A 304 4.87 7.80 5.03
N ASN A 305 5.04 7.61 6.33
CA ASN A 305 4.75 8.61 7.36
C ASN A 305 6.05 9.11 8.02
N THR A 306 7.15 9.13 7.26
CA THR A 306 8.47 9.56 7.74
C THR A 306 8.61 11.07 7.80
N GLY A 307 9.55 11.51 8.63
CA GLY A 307 9.86 12.92 8.85
C GLY A 307 9.48 13.31 10.27
N SER A 308 10.45 13.77 11.03
CA SER A 308 10.25 14.29 12.37
C SER A 308 11.15 15.49 12.59
N LEU A 309 10.72 16.34 13.52
CA LEU A 309 11.57 17.37 14.08
C LEU A 309 11.84 17.04 15.54
N ASP A 310 13.03 17.44 15.98
CA ASP A 310 13.35 17.52 17.39
C ASP A 310 13.04 18.94 17.85
N GLY A 311 12.84 19.14 19.14
CA GLY A 311 12.56 20.42 19.79
C GLY A 311 13.35 20.53 21.09
N THR A 312 13.58 21.76 21.55
CA THR A 312 14.38 22.00 22.76
C THR A 312 13.52 22.73 23.78
N GLN A 313 13.20 22.07 24.89
CA GLN A 313 12.39 22.70 25.92
C GLN A 313 13.28 23.52 26.87
N VAL A 314 12.88 24.75 27.16
CA VAL A 314 13.46 25.59 28.21
C VAL A 314 12.47 25.63 29.39
N ASN A 315 12.93 25.34 30.61
CA ASN A 315 12.12 25.58 31.81
C ASN A 315 11.93 27.09 31.94
N GLY A 316 10.69 27.57 31.91
CA GLY A 316 10.34 28.97 32.09
C GLY A 316 10.69 29.45 33.49
N ALA A 317 11.95 29.82 33.68
CA ALA A 317 12.42 30.30 34.97
C ALA A 317 11.94 31.73 35.27
N TYR A 318 11.58 32.52 34.25
CA TYR A 318 11.01 33.85 34.38
C TYR A 318 10.20 34.22 33.14
N ASP A 319 8.87 34.06 33.18
CA ASP A 319 8.00 34.85 32.31
C ASP A 319 7.47 36.05 33.11
N ILE A 320 7.82 37.26 32.66
CA ILE A 320 7.34 38.52 33.25
C ILE A 320 5.81 38.62 33.18
N TRP A 321 5.17 37.98 32.19
CA TRP A 321 3.73 37.95 32.07
C TRP A 321 3.09 37.02 33.09
N ALA A 322 3.53 35.76 33.19
CA ALA A 322 2.99 34.83 34.19
C ALA A 322 3.30 35.24 35.64
N ASN A 323 4.47 35.83 35.89
CA ASN A 323 4.94 36.11 37.25
C ASN A 323 4.73 37.56 37.73
N LYS A 324 4.47 38.52 36.83
CA LYS A 324 4.24 39.94 37.23
C LYS A 324 2.98 40.59 36.63
N LEU A 325 2.53 40.23 35.42
CA LEU A 325 1.42 40.94 34.75
C LEU A 325 0.09 40.16 34.76
N MET A 326 0.13 38.85 34.95
CA MET A 326 -1.02 37.94 35.06
C MET A 326 -1.26 37.45 36.49
N ASP A 327 -0.68 38.13 37.50
CA ASP A 327 -1.03 37.84 38.89
C ASP A 327 -2.56 37.97 39.05
N PRO A 328 -3.27 36.94 39.57
CA PRO A 328 -4.69 37.05 39.88
C PRO A 328 -5.00 38.22 40.84
N ASN A 329 -3.99 38.75 41.53
CA ASN A 329 -4.01 39.99 42.27
C ASN A 329 -3.76 41.18 41.32
N TYR A 330 -4.76 41.47 40.49
CA TYR A 330 -5.05 42.79 39.89
C TYR A 330 -3.84 43.70 39.57
N VAL A 331 -3.45 43.76 38.29
CA VAL A 331 -2.38 44.62 37.79
C VAL A 331 -2.97 45.87 37.11
N GLU A 332 -2.55 47.04 37.56
CA GLU A 332 -2.85 48.32 36.91
C GLU A 332 -1.65 48.78 36.08
N VAL A 333 -1.92 49.44 34.95
CA VAL A 333 -0.88 50.03 34.10
C VAL A 333 -1.19 51.51 33.89
N MET A 334 -0.17 52.36 34.06
CA MET A 334 -0.20 53.77 33.66
C MET A 334 0.86 54.03 32.61
N GLY A 335 0.48 54.54 31.43
CA GLY A 335 1.44 55.00 30.42
C GLY A 335 1.15 54.62 28.99
N ASP A 336 2.20 54.70 28.16
CA ASP A 336 2.25 54.20 26.79
C ASP A 336 3.11 52.91 26.72
N PRO A 337 3.15 52.20 25.56
CA PRO A 337 3.87 50.93 25.45
C PRO A 337 5.39 51.01 25.67
N ASN A 338 6.00 52.20 25.63
CA ASN A 338 7.45 52.37 25.74
C ASN A 338 7.87 52.96 27.10
N THR A 339 6.94 53.57 27.82
CA THR A 339 7.17 54.27 29.09
C THR A 339 5.95 54.13 30.00
N GLY A 340 6.14 53.54 31.17
CA GLY A 340 5.03 53.26 32.06
C GLY A 340 5.36 52.73 33.44
N LEU A 341 4.29 52.58 34.22
CA LEU A 341 4.30 52.04 35.57
C LEU A 341 3.39 50.84 35.65
N ILE A 342 3.88 49.80 36.29
CA ILE A 342 3.15 48.57 36.58
C ILE A 342 3.15 48.41 38.10
N ALA A 343 1.99 48.08 38.67
CA ALA A 343 1.86 47.74 40.08
C ALA A 343 1.11 46.43 40.23
N ASP A 344 1.69 45.54 41.02
CA ASP A 344 1.03 44.36 41.55
C ASP A 344 0.40 44.75 42.89
N GLN A 345 -0.93 44.66 42.99
CA GLN A 345 -1.62 44.99 44.22
C GLN A 345 -1.35 43.90 45.26
N GLN A 346 -0.30 44.07 46.06
CA GLN A 346 -0.02 43.19 47.18
C GLN A 346 -1.25 43.08 48.10
N ALA A 347 -1.55 41.86 48.53
CA ALA A 347 -2.71 41.57 49.37
C ALA A 347 -2.70 42.44 50.65
N GLY A 348 -3.75 43.25 50.82
CA GLY A 348 -4.02 44.01 52.05
C GLY A 348 -3.82 45.52 51.93
N ASN A 349 -4.88 46.26 51.55
CA ASN A 349 -5.00 47.73 51.59
C ASN A 349 -3.83 48.54 50.95
N SER A 350 -2.93 47.92 50.21
CA SER A 350 -1.89 48.64 49.47
C SER A 350 -2.53 49.57 48.43
N PRO A 351 -2.02 50.80 48.27
CA PRO A 351 -2.55 51.76 47.31
C PRO A 351 -2.44 51.22 45.89
N THR A 352 -3.47 51.43 45.08
CA THR A 352 -3.49 51.11 43.64
C THR A 352 -2.74 52.19 42.84
N LEU A 353 -2.37 51.94 41.57
CA LEU A 353 -1.86 53.00 40.70
C LEU A 353 -2.92 54.08 40.45
N LYS A 354 -4.20 53.73 40.50
CA LYS A 354 -5.30 54.68 40.51
C LYS A 354 -5.27 55.57 41.75
N ASP A 355 -4.95 55.03 42.93
CA ASP A 355 -4.77 55.81 44.14
C ASP A 355 -3.54 56.72 44.05
N VAL A 356 -2.43 56.22 43.51
CA VAL A 356 -1.22 57.01 43.21
C VAL A 356 -1.56 58.16 42.26
N LYS A 357 -2.29 57.89 41.17
CA LYS A 357 -2.74 58.91 40.22
C LYS A 357 -3.67 59.93 40.86
N ASN A 358 -4.70 59.47 41.57
CA ASN A 358 -5.63 60.36 42.26
C ASN A 358 -4.89 61.27 43.25
N TYR A 359 -3.89 60.72 43.96
CA TYR A 359 -3.04 61.50 44.84
C TYR A 359 -2.23 62.55 44.08
N VAL A 360 -1.58 62.17 42.98
CA VAL A 360 -0.83 63.10 42.12
C VAL A 360 -1.73 64.21 41.58
N GLN A 361 -2.92 63.87 41.05
CA GLN A 361 -3.87 64.85 40.51
C GLN A 361 -4.36 65.84 41.57
N ASN A 362 -4.72 65.33 42.76
CA ASN A 362 -5.21 66.16 43.86
C ASN A 362 -4.12 67.01 44.51
N ASN A 363 -2.85 66.63 44.37
CA ASN A 363 -1.71 67.31 44.99
C ASN A 363 -0.73 67.88 43.96
N TYR A 364 -1.12 67.99 42.68
CA TYR A 364 -0.21 68.30 41.59
C TYR A 364 0.57 69.60 41.82
N THR A 365 -0.12 70.68 42.20
CA THR A 365 0.51 71.98 42.49
C THR A 365 1.53 71.91 43.64
N ALA A 366 1.25 71.10 44.67
CA ALA A 366 2.15 70.92 45.79
C ALA A 366 3.38 70.09 45.39
N LEU A 367 3.17 68.99 44.67
CA LEU A 367 4.23 68.15 44.12
C LEU A 367 5.13 68.93 43.15
N SER A 368 4.54 69.70 42.23
CA SER A 368 5.27 70.51 41.25
C SER A 368 6.05 71.67 41.86
N SER A 369 5.63 72.14 43.05
CA SER A 369 6.37 73.14 43.82
C SER A 369 7.51 72.56 44.67
N GLY A 370 7.73 71.24 44.64
CA GLY A 370 8.74 70.58 45.45
C GLY A 370 8.36 70.40 46.93
N ASN A 371 7.06 70.34 47.26
CA ASN A 371 6.61 70.19 48.64
C ASN A 371 7.03 68.82 49.20
N THR A 372 7.97 68.82 50.14
CA THR A 372 8.57 67.60 50.70
C THR A 372 7.55 66.68 51.39
N ALA A 373 6.50 67.22 52.01
CA ALA A 373 5.47 66.41 52.65
C ALA A 373 4.65 65.64 51.60
N ALA A 374 4.26 66.30 50.51
CA ALA A 374 3.53 65.65 49.41
C ALA A 374 4.40 64.61 48.68
N GLN A 375 5.69 64.91 48.46
CA GLN A 375 6.64 63.99 47.85
C GLN A 375 6.90 62.76 48.73
N ASN A 376 6.99 62.92 50.06
CA ASN A 376 7.15 61.79 50.98
C ASN A 376 5.92 60.86 50.97
N THR A 377 4.72 61.42 50.94
CA THR A 377 3.48 60.63 50.82
C THR A 377 3.41 59.90 49.49
N LEU A 378 3.72 60.58 48.37
CA LEU A 378 3.76 59.94 47.05
C LEU A 378 4.80 58.81 47.00
N SER A 379 6.01 59.04 47.53
CA SER A 379 7.07 58.02 47.63
C SER A 379 6.60 56.80 48.41
N SER A 380 5.94 56.99 49.56
CA SER A 380 5.38 55.89 50.34
C SER A 380 4.27 55.15 49.59
N MET A 381 3.42 55.86 48.83
CA MET A 381 2.38 55.22 48.03
C MET A 381 2.98 54.39 46.90
N ILE A 382 3.99 54.90 46.20
CA ILE A 382 4.71 54.16 45.13
C ILE A 382 5.42 52.92 45.70
N GLN A 383 6.06 53.04 46.86
CA GLN A 383 6.69 51.89 47.53
C GLN A 383 5.67 50.82 47.93
N ASN A 384 4.56 51.22 48.54
CA ASN A 384 3.55 50.29 49.04
C ASN A 384 2.70 49.68 47.92
N ALA A 385 2.55 50.38 46.80
CA ALA A 385 1.92 49.87 45.59
C ALA A 385 2.82 48.88 44.82
N GLY A 386 4.07 48.65 45.25
CA GLY A 386 4.98 47.73 44.57
C GLY A 386 5.28 48.17 43.13
N VAL A 387 5.31 49.48 42.86
CA VAL A 387 5.45 50.01 41.50
C VAL A 387 6.84 49.70 40.95
N ASP A 388 6.86 49.09 39.76
CA ASP A 388 8.05 48.94 38.92
C ASP A 388 7.90 49.88 37.72
N SER A 389 8.98 50.58 37.33
CA SER A 389 8.96 51.57 36.25
C SER A 389 9.77 51.11 35.05
N PHE A 390 9.24 51.26 33.84
CA PHE A 390 9.96 51.01 32.58
C PHE A 390 10.02 52.30 31.74
N GLY A 391 11.09 52.45 30.94
CA GLY A 391 11.22 53.59 30.02
C GLY A 391 11.97 54.83 30.53
N GLY A 392 13.12 54.65 31.18
CA GLY A 392 14.05 55.75 31.51
C GLY A 392 13.79 56.47 32.84
N TYR A 393 12.73 56.10 33.56
CA TYR A 393 12.47 56.57 34.92
C TYR A 393 13.37 55.87 35.96
N PRO A 394 13.78 56.54 37.05
CA PRO A 394 14.59 55.93 38.10
C PRO A 394 13.84 54.79 38.81
N SER A 395 14.51 53.66 39.04
CA SER A 395 13.92 52.52 39.78
C SER A 395 13.73 52.76 41.28
N ASN A 396 14.11 53.92 41.81
CA ASN A 396 13.97 54.26 43.22
C ASN A 396 12.70 55.11 43.45
N PRO A 397 11.72 54.62 44.22
CA PRO A 397 10.46 55.34 44.50
C PRO A 397 10.62 56.75 45.07
N SER A 398 11.67 56.99 45.87
CA SER A 398 11.97 58.31 46.42
C SER A 398 12.47 59.30 45.36
N GLN A 399 13.14 58.80 44.32
CA GLN A 399 13.55 59.60 43.17
C GLN A 399 12.35 59.87 42.25
N LEU A 400 11.47 58.88 42.03
CA LEU A 400 10.24 59.06 41.25
C LEU A 400 9.36 60.16 41.84
N ALA A 401 9.13 60.15 43.16
CA ALA A 401 8.27 61.12 43.80
C ALA A 401 8.79 62.57 43.79
N SER A 402 10.07 62.79 43.47
CA SER A 402 10.71 64.11 43.36
C SER A 402 11.03 64.53 41.93
N ASP A 403 10.83 63.64 40.96
CA ASP A 403 11.07 63.89 39.55
C ASP A 403 9.85 64.59 38.91
N GLN A 404 10.05 65.81 38.40
CA GLN A 404 8.97 66.58 37.79
C GLN A 404 8.40 65.90 36.54
N GLY A 405 9.25 65.25 35.73
CA GLY A 405 8.82 64.55 34.53
C GLY A 405 7.95 63.33 34.84
N PHE A 406 8.25 62.63 35.95
CA PHE A 406 7.40 61.56 36.47
C PHE A 406 6.05 62.08 36.97
N ILE A 407 6.04 63.18 37.74
CA ILE A 407 4.81 63.79 38.26
C ILE A 407 3.90 64.23 37.11
N ASP A 408 4.47 64.87 36.09
CA ASP A 408 3.73 65.30 34.89
C ASP A 408 3.18 64.10 34.11
N PHE A 409 3.96 63.04 34.00
CA PHE A 409 3.56 61.78 33.40
C PHE A 409 2.36 61.15 34.12
N VAL A 410 2.44 60.91 35.44
CA VAL A 410 1.34 60.30 36.20
C VAL A 410 0.06 61.16 36.18
N ASN A 411 0.22 62.49 36.19
CA ASN A 411 -0.91 63.41 36.10
C ASN A 411 -1.64 63.31 34.74
N GLY A 412 -0.88 63.11 33.65
CA GLY A 412 -1.39 63.02 32.28
C GLY A 412 -1.74 61.61 31.78
N ALA A 413 -1.21 60.55 32.39
CA ALA A 413 -1.37 59.18 31.94
C ALA A 413 -2.80 58.64 32.19
N GLY A 414 -3.31 57.79 31.28
CA GLY A 414 -4.48 56.95 31.56
C GLY A 414 -4.11 55.84 32.55
N VAL A 415 -5.04 55.44 33.42
CA VAL A 415 -4.92 54.18 34.19
C VAL A 415 -5.80 53.18 33.49
N THR A 416 -5.22 52.07 33.06
CA THR A 416 -5.95 50.96 32.46
C THR A 416 -5.74 49.75 33.35
N ASN A 417 -6.83 49.08 33.68
CA ASN A 417 -6.73 47.80 34.37
C ASN A 417 -6.44 46.75 33.31
N CYS A 418 -5.44 45.90 33.54
CA CYS A 418 -5.36 44.64 32.81
C CYS A 418 -6.50 43.74 33.33
N SER A 419 -7.75 44.05 32.98
CA SER A 419 -8.82 43.05 33.09
C SER A 419 -8.52 42.03 32.01
N ASN A 420 -8.29 40.76 32.39
CA ASN A 420 -7.99 39.62 31.51
C ASN A 420 -9.08 39.32 30.48
N GLY A 421 -9.42 40.28 29.61
CA GLY A 421 -10.18 40.15 28.37
C GLY A 421 -11.50 39.39 28.40
N SER A 422 -12.00 38.94 29.56
CA SER A 422 -13.19 38.11 29.65
C SER A 422 -14.40 39.02 29.43
N PRO A 423 -15.15 38.84 28.33
CA PRO A 423 -16.39 39.55 28.16
C PRO A 423 -17.37 39.02 29.21
N ASP A 424 -17.55 39.80 30.27
CA ASP A 424 -18.72 39.83 31.16
C ASP A 424 -19.38 38.47 31.43
N HIS A 425 -18.64 37.51 31.98
CA HIS A 425 -19.25 36.47 32.81
C HIS A 425 -19.29 37.00 34.24
N SER A 426 -20.44 37.57 34.62
CA SER A 426 -20.77 38.13 35.93
C SER A 426 -20.84 37.10 37.07
N VAL A 427 -20.09 36.00 36.99
CA VAL A 427 -19.93 35.05 38.08
C VAL A 427 -18.56 35.32 38.66
N GLN A 428 -18.54 36.01 39.81
CA GLN A 428 -17.37 36.03 40.69
C GLN A 428 -16.79 34.61 40.77
N PRO A 429 -15.47 34.42 40.57
CA PRO A 429 -14.84 33.15 40.85
C PRO A 429 -14.98 32.90 42.36
N THR A 430 -16.07 32.27 42.77
CA THR A 430 -16.23 31.82 44.14
C THR A 430 -15.19 30.74 44.37
N THR A 431 -14.18 31.11 45.15
CA THR A 431 -13.12 30.25 45.68
C THR A 431 -12.34 29.47 44.62
N MET A 432 -11.30 30.10 44.07
CA MET A 432 -10.14 29.32 43.63
C MET A 432 -9.67 28.51 44.84
N ALA A 433 -9.73 27.19 44.73
CA ALA A 433 -9.09 26.30 45.68
C ALA A 433 -7.63 26.74 45.84
N SER A 434 -7.11 26.69 47.06
CA SER A 434 -5.76 27.06 47.48
C SER A 434 -4.61 26.27 46.83
N ASN A 435 -4.87 25.60 45.71
CA ASN A 435 -3.85 25.17 44.78
C ASN A 435 -3.84 26.23 43.69
N GLY A 436 -2.91 27.19 43.80
CA GLY A 436 -2.64 28.17 42.75
C GLY A 436 -2.66 27.46 41.40
N GLY A 437 -3.33 28.05 40.41
CA GLY A 437 -3.45 27.47 39.07
C GLY A 437 -2.10 26.92 38.67
N ASN A 438 -2.03 25.60 38.46
CA ASN A 438 -0.76 24.90 38.32
C ASN A 438 0.09 25.65 37.27
N PRO A 439 1.25 26.22 37.65
CA PRO A 439 2.12 26.92 36.73
C PRO A 439 2.63 25.90 35.72
N CYS A 440 2.13 25.96 34.49
CA CYS A 440 2.30 24.93 33.46
C CYS A 440 1.94 23.53 33.98
N ASP A 441 0.86 22.91 33.51
CA ASP A 441 0.78 21.44 33.54
C ASP A 441 1.77 20.88 32.49
N LEU A 442 3.05 21.10 32.75
CA LEU A 442 4.20 20.70 31.96
C LEU A 442 4.23 19.19 31.84
N ASP A 443 3.81 18.48 32.89
CA ASP A 443 3.61 17.04 32.86
C ASP A 443 2.54 16.66 31.83
N LYS A 444 1.41 17.39 31.73
CA LYS A 444 0.41 17.15 30.69
C LYS A 444 0.95 17.41 29.29
N PHE A 445 1.76 18.46 29.08
CA PHE A 445 2.43 18.71 27.80
C PHE A 445 3.43 17.59 27.45
N LEU A 446 4.30 17.21 28.39
CA LEU A 446 5.29 16.13 28.20
C LEU A 446 4.65 14.76 28.02
N ASN A 447 3.55 14.48 28.72
CA ASN A 447 2.74 13.27 28.56
C ASN A 447 2.03 13.25 27.20
N LEU A 448 1.69 14.42 26.62
CA LEU A 448 1.09 14.52 25.30
C LEU A 448 2.11 14.35 24.17
N TYR A 449 3.27 14.99 24.28
CA TYR A 449 4.24 15.11 23.19
C TYR A 449 5.47 14.20 23.32
N GLY A 450 5.48 13.26 24.27
CA GLY A 450 6.41 12.13 24.28
C GLY A 450 7.77 12.39 24.93
N GLY A 451 7.84 13.25 25.95
CA GLY A 451 9.07 13.50 26.70
C GLY A 451 9.44 12.33 27.62
N ASN A 452 10.67 11.82 27.50
CA ASN A 452 11.25 10.89 28.46
C ASN A 452 11.48 11.66 29.78
N GLN A 453 10.67 11.39 30.81
CA GLN A 453 10.75 12.08 32.10
C GLN A 453 12.10 11.78 32.79
N GLY A 454 13.07 12.67 32.58
CA GLY A 454 14.40 12.62 33.16
C GLY A 454 14.77 13.91 33.87
N GLY A 455 14.16 14.16 35.03
CA GLY A 455 14.73 14.89 36.18
C GLY A 455 15.17 16.35 36.02
N ASN A 456 14.45 17.23 36.72
CA ASN A 456 14.85 18.53 37.30
C ASN A 456 16.04 19.31 36.70
N ASN A 457 15.73 20.49 36.15
CA ASN A 457 16.60 21.63 35.82
C ASN A 457 17.52 21.54 34.59
N GLY A 458 17.24 20.66 33.62
CA GLY A 458 17.95 20.60 32.34
C GLY A 458 17.06 20.85 31.13
N THR A 459 17.62 21.48 30.09
CA THR A 459 17.03 21.55 28.76
C THR A 459 16.71 20.14 28.26
N THR A 460 15.44 19.83 28.02
CA THR A 460 15.02 18.47 27.61
C THR A 460 14.72 18.47 26.12
N THR A 461 15.36 17.58 25.36
CA THR A 461 15.07 17.41 23.93
C THR A 461 13.79 16.60 23.77
N VAL A 462 12.83 17.13 23.02
CA VAL A 462 11.60 16.42 22.63
C VAL A 462 11.75 15.99 21.18
N ASN A 463 11.66 14.69 20.90
CA ASN A 463 11.81 14.15 19.55
C ASN A 463 10.45 13.76 18.98
N ASN A 464 10.39 13.48 17.66
CA ASN A 464 9.19 13.01 16.97
C ASN A 464 8.03 14.01 16.92
N LEU A 465 8.35 15.28 16.67
CA LEU A 465 7.37 16.34 16.48
C LEU A 465 6.98 16.47 15.00
N MET A 466 5.69 16.73 14.76
CA MET A 466 5.18 17.30 13.52
C MET A 466 5.63 18.77 13.38
N ALA A 467 5.55 19.31 12.17
CA ALA A 467 5.84 20.73 11.92
C ALA A 467 4.98 21.68 12.78
N VAL A 468 3.68 21.38 12.93
CA VAL A 468 2.78 22.18 13.76
C VAL A 468 3.09 22.05 15.26
N GLU A 469 3.44 20.85 15.72
CA GLU A 469 3.87 20.64 17.12
C GLU A 469 5.18 21.38 17.42
N ARG A 470 6.13 21.34 16.47
CA ARG A 470 7.40 22.08 16.59
C ARG A 470 7.16 23.59 16.62
N PHE A 471 6.31 24.11 15.75
CA PHE A 471 5.97 25.54 15.74
C PHE A 471 5.37 26.00 17.07
N HIS A 472 4.44 25.21 17.64
CA HIS A 472 3.88 25.49 18.96
C HIS A 472 4.95 25.47 20.07
N MET A 473 5.87 24.49 20.03
CA MET A 473 7.00 24.45 20.96
C MET A 473 7.91 25.66 20.85
N ASP A 474 8.20 26.13 19.63
CA ASP A 474 9.03 27.32 19.41
C ASP A 474 8.37 28.57 20.02
N ILE A 475 7.04 28.71 19.92
CA ILE A 475 6.29 29.78 20.61
C ILE A 475 6.50 29.72 22.12
N CYS A 476 6.24 28.57 22.75
CA CYS A 476 6.40 28.46 24.21
C CYS A 476 7.87 28.69 24.64
N GLN A 477 8.84 28.26 23.82
CA GLN A 477 10.27 28.47 24.09
C GLN A 477 10.65 29.96 24.08
N GLU A 478 10.24 30.72 23.06
CA GLU A 478 10.59 32.14 22.95
C GLU A 478 9.92 33.01 24.02
N ARG A 479 8.72 32.62 24.49
CA ARG A 479 8.10 33.31 25.63
C ARG A 479 8.85 33.04 26.93
N SER A 480 9.31 31.81 27.11
CA SER A 480 10.06 31.42 28.31
C SER A 480 11.40 32.14 28.48
N SER A 481 11.93 32.81 27.44
CA SER A 481 13.15 33.62 27.53
C SER A 481 12.91 35.04 28.07
N GLY A 482 11.67 35.42 28.37
CA GLY A 482 11.33 36.72 28.97
C GLY A 482 11.16 37.86 27.96
N ASN A 483 11.00 37.55 26.67
CA ASN A 483 10.71 38.54 25.64
C ASN A 483 9.23 38.97 25.71
N GLU A 484 8.95 40.26 25.53
CA GLU A 484 7.57 40.81 25.53
C GLU A 484 6.72 40.26 24.38
N CYS A 485 7.37 39.87 23.28
CA CYS A 485 6.74 39.25 22.13
C CYS A 485 7.53 38.02 21.71
N ALA A 486 6.84 36.92 21.41
CA ALA A 486 7.45 35.78 20.74
C ALA A 486 7.46 36.02 19.23
N THR A 487 8.65 36.06 18.63
CA THR A 487 8.81 36.16 17.17
C THR A 487 9.25 34.82 16.63
N ILE A 488 8.32 34.07 16.05
CA ILE A 488 8.59 32.72 15.57
C ILE A 488 8.51 32.67 14.05
N THR A 489 9.48 31.97 13.44
CA THR A 489 9.43 31.60 12.03
C THR A 489 8.98 30.15 11.91
N ALA A 490 7.84 29.91 11.26
CA ALA A 490 7.43 28.58 10.85
C ALA A 490 8.19 28.20 9.57
N SER A 491 9.30 27.47 9.70
CA SER A 491 10.10 26.99 8.56
C SER A 491 10.20 25.48 8.49
N ALA A 492 9.25 24.77 9.08
CA ALA A 492 9.24 23.32 9.19
C ALA A 492 8.49 22.70 8.01
N SER A 493 9.22 22.12 7.06
CA SER A 493 8.63 21.38 5.94
C SER A 493 8.84 19.87 6.08
N ASN A 494 7.88 19.09 5.60
CA ASN A 494 7.98 17.65 5.36
C ASN A 494 8.14 16.74 6.61
N THR A 495 7.45 17.01 7.71
CA THR A 495 7.30 15.98 8.77
C THR A 495 6.23 14.97 8.38
N GLY A 496 6.15 13.83 9.07
CA GLY A 496 5.00 12.94 9.01
C GLY A 496 3.73 13.62 9.53
N LEU A 497 2.62 12.88 9.54
CA LEU A 497 1.32 13.35 10.01
C LEU A 497 0.82 12.46 11.16
N LYS A 498 0.38 13.12 12.22
CA LYS A 498 -0.42 12.56 13.31
C LYS A 498 -1.85 13.07 13.17
N ARG A 499 -2.78 12.41 13.86
CA ARG A 499 -4.16 12.87 13.95
C ARG A 499 -4.25 13.96 15.02
N TYR A 500 -4.93 15.04 14.69
CA TYR A 500 -5.23 16.13 15.64
C TYR A 500 -6.47 16.92 15.18
N SER A 501 -7.14 17.59 16.12
CA SER A 501 -8.25 18.50 15.80
C SER A 501 -7.69 19.81 15.23
N THR A 502 -8.44 20.54 14.41
CA THR A 502 -8.09 21.95 14.07
C THR A 502 -9.00 22.97 14.73
N ASN A 503 -9.98 22.49 15.49
CA ASN A 503 -10.86 23.34 16.28
C ASN A 503 -10.22 23.56 17.65
N ASP A 504 -10.51 24.71 18.27
CA ASP A 504 -10.00 25.21 19.56
C ASP A 504 -9.33 24.13 20.39
N CYS A 505 -8.00 24.23 20.49
CA CYS A 505 -7.14 23.21 21.11
C CYS A 505 -6.92 21.91 20.38
N GLY A 506 -6.67 22.05 19.08
CA GLY A 506 -6.33 20.95 18.20
C GLY A 506 -5.26 19.99 18.73
N LEU A 507 -4.20 20.55 19.31
CA LEU A 507 -3.02 19.80 19.72
C LEU A 507 -3.18 19.09 21.07
N ALA A 508 -4.20 19.41 21.86
CA ALA A 508 -4.51 18.71 23.12
C ALA A 508 -4.93 17.23 22.94
N SER A 509 -5.05 16.75 21.70
CA SER A 509 -5.44 15.38 21.37
C SER A 509 -4.57 14.77 20.27
N VAL A 510 -3.30 15.18 20.13
CA VAL A 510 -2.43 14.59 19.12
C VAL A 510 -2.19 13.11 19.41
N THR A 511 -2.51 12.25 18.45
CA THR A 511 -2.22 10.81 18.51
C THR A 511 -1.81 10.30 17.15
N GLU A 512 -1.15 9.14 17.10
CA GLU A 512 -1.05 8.41 15.82
C GLU A 512 -2.46 8.11 15.29
N GLY A 513 -2.68 8.37 14.01
CA GLY A 513 -3.97 8.17 13.35
C GLY A 513 -4.04 6.80 12.69
N THR A 514 -5.26 6.27 12.53
CA THR A 514 -5.46 5.16 11.60
C THR A 514 -5.29 5.63 10.16
N LEU A 515 -4.96 4.72 9.24
CA LEU A 515 -4.81 5.06 7.82
C LEU A 515 -6.05 5.80 7.28
N GLN A 516 -7.24 5.33 7.62
CA GLN A 516 -8.50 5.99 7.25
C GLN A 516 -8.64 7.39 7.85
N GLN A 517 -8.26 7.59 9.12
CA GLN A 517 -8.36 8.90 9.78
C GLN A 517 -7.40 9.91 9.15
N LEU A 518 -6.17 9.50 8.84
CA LEU A 518 -5.20 10.37 8.18
C LEU A 518 -5.66 10.74 6.76
N LEU A 519 -6.23 9.79 6.00
CA LEU A 519 -6.83 10.08 4.70
C LEU A 519 -8.05 11.00 4.78
N GLN A 520 -8.86 10.90 5.84
CA GLN A 520 -9.97 11.82 6.07
C GLN A 520 -9.47 13.23 6.40
N GLN A 521 -8.45 13.35 7.25
CA GLN A 521 -7.86 14.62 7.65
C GLN A 521 -7.32 15.42 6.45
N THR A 522 -6.75 14.74 5.45
CA THR A 522 -6.21 15.36 4.24
C THR A 522 -7.18 15.38 3.05
N ASN A 523 -8.45 15.02 3.27
CA ASN A 523 -9.47 14.89 2.22
C ASN A 523 -9.07 13.94 1.06
N ALA A 524 -8.26 12.92 1.37
CA ALA A 524 -7.78 11.90 0.44
C ALA A 524 -8.70 10.67 0.38
N THR A 525 -9.93 10.71 0.89
CA THR A 525 -10.84 9.55 0.92
C THR A 525 -11.20 9.03 -0.48
N GLY A 526 -11.05 9.85 -1.52
CA GLY A 526 -11.23 9.44 -2.91
C GLY A 526 -10.28 8.34 -3.38
N ILE A 527 -9.14 8.12 -2.71
CA ILE A 527 -8.20 7.04 -3.07
C ILE A 527 -8.60 5.67 -2.51
N VAL A 528 -9.49 5.62 -1.50
CA VAL A 528 -9.85 4.38 -0.79
C VAL A 528 -10.38 3.30 -1.73
N PRO A 529 -11.28 3.57 -2.69
CA PRO A 529 -11.72 2.56 -3.66
C PRO A 529 -10.56 1.98 -4.47
N GLN A 530 -9.57 2.82 -4.84
CA GLN A 530 -8.39 2.39 -5.57
C GLN A 530 -7.50 1.46 -4.72
N LEU A 531 -7.28 1.82 -3.45
CA LEU A 531 -6.55 0.96 -2.49
C LEU A 531 -7.25 -0.39 -2.31
N GLN A 532 -8.58 -0.41 -2.23
CA GLN A 532 -9.35 -1.65 -2.13
C GLN A 532 -9.22 -2.50 -3.39
N THR A 533 -9.21 -1.90 -4.59
CA THR A 533 -8.92 -2.63 -5.83
C THR A 533 -7.52 -3.24 -5.79
N TYR A 534 -6.50 -2.50 -5.36
CA TYR A 534 -5.15 -3.04 -5.21
C TYR A 534 -5.06 -4.17 -4.17
N MET A 535 -5.75 -4.05 -3.03
CA MET A 535 -5.87 -5.13 -2.04
C MET A 535 -6.51 -6.39 -2.64
N ARG A 536 -7.50 -6.24 -3.53
CA ARG A 536 -8.09 -7.38 -4.27
C ARG A 536 -7.20 -7.91 -5.38
N GLN A 537 -6.27 -7.12 -5.90
CA GLN A 537 -5.22 -7.64 -6.79
C GLN A 537 -4.21 -8.47 -6.01
N MET A 538 -3.86 -8.09 -4.78
CA MET A 538 -3.00 -8.92 -3.92
C MET A 538 -3.70 -10.23 -3.52
N LYS A 539 -4.94 -10.12 -3.02
CA LYS A 539 -5.77 -11.24 -2.56
C LYS A 539 -7.16 -11.17 -3.19
N PRO A 540 -7.46 -11.93 -4.26
CA PRO A 540 -8.73 -11.86 -4.99
C PRO A 540 -9.98 -12.11 -4.15
N GLY A 541 -9.84 -12.87 -3.07
CA GLY A 541 -10.90 -13.18 -2.10
C GLY A 541 -10.97 -12.25 -0.89
N ALA A 542 -10.20 -11.15 -0.85
CA ALA A 542 -10.19 -10.23 0.28
C ALA A 542 -11.59 -9.69 0.59
N SER A 543 -12.03 -9.89 1.83
CA SER A 543 -13.34 -9.42 2.29
C SER A 543 -13.33 -7.92 2.54
N ALA A 544 -14.51 -7.28 2.54
CA ALA A 544 -14.62 -5.87 2.92
C ALA A 544 -14.15 -5.63 4.37
N ALA A 545 -14.43 -6.56 5.29
CA ALA A 545 -13.99 -6.48 6.68
C ALA A 545 -12.46 -6.52 6.78
N GLU A 546 -11.80 -7.42 6.05
CA GLU A 546 -10.34 -7.53 6.02
C GLU A 546 -9.68 -6.24 5.50
N MET A 547 -10.18 -5.66 4.40
CA MET A 547 -9.67 -4.39 3.88
C MET A 547 -9.94 -3.23 4.84
N ASN A 548 -11.11 -3.20 5.50
CA ASN A 548 -11.43 -2.18 6.49
C ASN A 548 -10.56 -2.29 7.74
N ASN A 549 -10.13 -3.49 8.15
CA ASN A 549 -9.18 -3.67 9.25
C ASN A 549 -7.81 -3.06 8.93
N VAL A 550 -7.33 -3.21 7.69
CA VAL A 550 -6.09 -2.56 7.22
C VAL A 550 -6.25 -1.04 7.23
N LEU A 551 -7.36 -0.52 6.71
CA LEU A 551 -7.65 0.92 6.72
C LEU A 551 -7.83 1.47 8.16
N GLY A 552 -8.29 0.62 9.08
CA GLY A 552 -8.44 0.92 10.51
C GLY A 552 -7.16 0.74 11.34
N SER A 553 -6.06 0.26 10.75
CA SER A 553 -4.79 0.10 11.45
C SER A 553 -4.08 1.43 11.66
N THR A 554 -3.43 1.59 12.81
CA THR A 554 -2.62 2.76 13.15
C THR A 554 -1.43 2.88 12.22
N VAL A 555 -1.19 4.07 11.69
CA VAL A 555 0.01 4.38 10.91
C VAL A 555 1.04 4.99 11.87
N PRO A 556 2.14 4.29 12.19
CA PRO A 556 3.14 4.83 13.10
C PRO A 556 3.75 6.11 12.54
N PHE A 557 4.02 7.07 13.42
CA PHE A 557 4.68 8.32 13.06
C PHE A 557 6.19 8.12 12.90
N ASN A 558 6.81 8.89 11.99
CA ASN A 558 8.23 8.82 11.67
C ASN A 558 8.69 7.44 11.18
N GLN A 559 7.81 6.69 10.52
CA GLN A 559 8.09 5.35 10.04
C GLN A 559 7.48 5.10 8.65
N VAL A 560 8.03 4.09 7.95
CA VAL A 560 7.43 3.53 6.74
C VAL A 560 6.66 2.28 7.13
N SER A 561 5.43 2.18 6.66
CA SER A 561 4.59 0.98 6.78
C SER A 561 4.26 0.41 5.41
N TYR A 562 3.87 -0.86 5.38
CA TYR A 562 3.62 -1.63 4.17
C TYR A 562 2.27 -2.32 4.28
N ILE A 563 1.45 -2.20 3.24
CA ILE A 563 0.25 -3.02 3.06
C ILE A 563 0.58 -4.16 2.12
N TYR A 564 0.47 -5.39 2.59
CA TYR A 564 0.73 -6.60 1.82
C TYR A 564 -0.06 -7.80 2.39
N VAL A 565 -0.02 -8.94 1.71
CA VAL A 565 -0.57 -10.21 2.22
C VAL A 565 0.52 -10.91 3.04
N ASP A 566 0.32 -11.03 4.35
CA ASP A 566 1.26 -11.76 5.21
C ASP A 566 1.28 -13.24 4.79
N PRO A 567 2.45 -13.79 4.41
CA PRO A 567 2.54 -15.17 3.92
C PRO A 567 2.19 -16.21 4.99
N ASN A 568 2.27 -15.87 6.29
CA ASN A 568 1.97 -16.79 7.37
C ASN A 568 0.47 -16.88 7.66
N SER A 569 -0.20 -15.73 7.77
CA SER A 569 -1.63 -15.68 8.06
C SER A 569 -2.52 -15.68 6.81
N ASN A 570 -1.93 -15.46 5.63
CA ASN A 570 -2.63 -15.22 4.36
C ASN A 570 -3.67 -14.08 4.47
N ASN A 571 -3.44 -13.10 5.34
CA ASN A 571 -4.30 -11.94 5.54
C ASN A 571 -3.61 -10.65 5.09
N LEU A 572 -4.40 -9.69 4.63
CA LEU A 572 -3.92 -8.33 4.40
C LEU A 572 -3.58 -7.69 5.75
N VAL A 573 -2.38 -7.09 5.83
CA VAL A 573 -1.88 -6.43 7.03
C VAL A 573 -1.31 -5.06 6.67
N LEU A 574 -1.34 -4.11 7.61
CA LEU A 574 -0.49 -2.93 7.62
C LEU A 574 0.60 -3.17 8.65
N SER A 575 1.87 -3.22 8.24
CA SER A 575 3.00 -3.51 9.11
C SER A 575 4.15 -2.53 8.89
N SER A 576 4.85 -2.13 9.96
CA SER A 576 6.12 -1.39 9.87
C SER A 576 7.30 -2.29 9.50
N THR A 577 7.12 -3.62 9.61
CA THR A 577 8.13 -4.59 9.17
C THR A 577 7.92 -4.87 7.67
N PRO A 578 8.97 -4.71 6.84
CA PRO A 578 8.87 -5.04 5.43
C PRO A 578 8.52 -6.52 5.23
N PRO A 579 7.87 -6.88 4.11
CA PRO A 579 7.61 -8.27 3.79
C PRO A 579 8.91 -9.09 3.67
N SER A 580 8.80 -10.41 3.79
CA SER A 580 9.96 -11.31 3.78
C SER A 580 10.63 -11.47 2.41
N TRP A 581 9.95 -11.10 1.32
CA TRP A 581 10.53 -11.06 -0.02
C TRP A 581 11.26 -9.75 -0.26
N ASN A 582 12.30 -9.80 -1.11
CA ASN A 582 13.06 -8.62 -1.46
C ASN A 582 12.15 -7.59 -2.13
N LEU A 583 12.04 -6.43 -1.49
CA LEU A 583 11.47 -5.25 -2.12
C LEU A 583 12.55 -4.54 -2.95
N PRO A 584 12.16 -3.90 -4.06
CA PRO A 584 13.06 -2.99 -4.75
C PRO A 584 13.50 -1.87 -3.82
N ASP A 585 14.76 -1.46 -3.90
CA ASP A 585 15.32 -0.42 -3.05
C ASP A 585 14.58 0.91 -3.23
N ILE A 586 13.82 1.28 -2.21
CA ILE A 586 13.04 2.53 -2.13
C ILE A 586 13.94 3.75 -1.91
N SER A 587 15.17 3.54 -1.42
CA SER A 587 16.17 4.60 -1.20
C SER A 587 16.81 5.08 -2.51
N ASN A 588 16.66 4.33 -3.60
CA ASN A 588 17.01 4.75 -4.95
C ASN A 588 15.75 5.00 -5.80
N PRO A 589 15.06 6.14 -5.58
CA PRO A 589 13.79 6.44 -6.24
C PRO A 589 13.90 6.48 -7.78
N SER A 590 15.07 6.78 -8.34
CA SER A 590 15.23 6.86 -9.80
C SER A 590 14.97 5.55 -10.56
N LEU A 591 14.98 4.38 -9.89
CA LEU A 591 14.78 3.06 -10.52
C LEU A 591 13.53 2.30 -10.07
N ASN A 592 12.88 2.74 -8.98
CA ASN A 592 11.84 1.97 -8.28
C ASN A 592 10.61 2.81 -7.89
N LEU A 593 10.44 3.99 -8.48
CA LEU A 593 9.27 4.82 -8.22
C LEU A 593 7.99 4.17 -8.79
N PRO A 594 6.85 4.37 -8.12
CA PRO A 594 5.54 4.14 -8.72
C PRO A 594 5.46 4.88 -10.06
N ASP A 595 4.98 4.19 -11.08
CA ASP A 595 5.00 4.67 -12.47
C ASP A 595 3.80 5.55 -12.86
N GLY A 596 2.89 5.83 -11.91
CA GLY A 596 1.78 6.75 -12.07
C GLY A 596 2.08 8.20 -11.71
N ASN A 597 1.15 9.09 -12.05
CA ASN A 597 1.22 10.50 -11.68
C ASN A 597 0.83 10.70 -10.22
N SER A 598 1.63 11.46 -9.47
CA SER A 598 1.28 11.81 -8.09
C SER A 598 0.10 12.77 -8.03
N THR A 599 -0.84 12.50 -7.14
CA THR A 599 -1.93 13.43 -6.79
C THR A 599 -1.75 13.88 -5.35
N ASN A 600 -1.77 15.20 -5.12
CA ASN A 600 -1.73 15.80 -3.79
C ASN A 600 -3.16 16.07 -3.32
N TYR A 601 -3.46 15.60 -2.13
CA TYR A 601 -4.68 15.86 -1.40
C TYR A 601 -4.32 16.73 -0.20
N THR A 602 -5.11 17.76 0.03
CA THR A 602 -4.89 18.68 1.14
C THR A 602 -6.16 18.81 1.95
N ARG A 603 -6.01 19.03 3.25
CA ARG A 603 -7.11 19.36 4.15
C ARG A 603 -7.94 20.56 3.65
N ALA A 604 -9.18 20.68 4.10
CA ALA A 604 -9.97 21.90 3.96
C ALA A 604 -10.23 22.50 5.36
N ALA A 605 -10.02 23.80 5.61
CA ALA A 605 -9.32 24.79 4.78
C ALA A 605 -7.80 24.51 4.71
N ASN A 606 -7.16 24.82 3.58
CA ASN A 606 -5.71 24.73 3.42
C ASN A 606 -5.21 25.94 2.58
N PRO A 607 -4.18 26.66 3.05
CA PRO A 607 -3.51 26.47 4.35
C PRO A 607 -4.42 26.95 5.51
N PHE A 608 -4.31 26.31 6.68
CA PHE A 608 -5.09 26.68 7.88
C PHE A 608 -4.25 27.55 8.81
N LYS A 609 -4.88 28.49 9.51
CA LYS A 609 -4.18 29.36 10.47
C LYS A 609 -3.70 28.55 11.68
N LEU A 610 -2.45 28.74 12.07
CA LEU A 610 -1.90 28.09 13.26
C LEU A 610 -2.38 28.74 14.56
N ASP A 611 -2.73 30.03 14.52
CA ASP A 611 -3.11 30.83 15.70
C ASP A 611 -4.20 30.17 16.56
N GLY A 612 -5.26 29.63 15.93
CA GLY A 612 -6.37 28.99 16.65
C GLY A 612 -6.09 27.57 17.12
N ILE A 613 -4.98 26.97 16.68
CA ILE A 613 -4.60 25.59 16.99
C ILE A 613 -3.56 25.58 18.11
N THR A 614 -2.69 26.59 18.15
CA THR A 614 -1.57 26.68 19.09
C THR A 614 -1.89 27.48 20.36
N ASN A 615 -3.02 28.20 20.42
CA ASN A 615 -3.37 29.08 21.54
C ASN A 615 -4.48 28.47 22.40
N CYS A 616 -4.12 27.52 23.27
CA CYS A 616 -5.03 26.83 24.16
C CYS A 616 -5.18 27.40 25.55
N SER A 617 -6.41 27.43 26.07
CA SER A 617 -6.61 27.85 27.47
C SER A 617 -5.88 26.97 28.48
N GLY A 618 -4.97 27.58 29.24
CA GLY A 618 -4.19 26.92 30.29
C GLY A 618 -3.04 26.04 29.79
N GLU A 619 -2.76 25.99 28.49
CA GLU A 619 -1.57 25.31 27.96
C GLU A 619 -0.34 26.20 28.15
N CYS A 620 0.82 25.60 28.44
CA CYS A 620 2.03 26.32 28.87
C CYS A 620 1.80 27.28 30.07
N GLY A 621 0.74 27.09 30.88
CA GLY A 621 0.49 27.91 32.07
C GLY A 621 -0.05 29.32 31.83
N TYR A 622 -0.46 29.65 30.59
CA TYR A 622 -0.90 30.99 30.22
C TYR A 622 -2.45 31.12 30.16
N PRO A 623 -3.04 32.23 30.67
CA PRO A 623 -4.47 32.54 30.49
C PRO A 623 -4.84 32.78 29.02
N HIS A 624 -5.96 32.21 28.55
CA HIS A 624 -6.45 32.40 27.18
C HIS A 624 -7.07 33.79 26.94
N PRO A 625 -6.92 34.36 25.73
CA PRO A 625 -5.92 34.05 24.72
C PRO A 625 -4.56 34.67 25.12
N TRP A 626 -3.47 33.91 25.00
CA TRP A 626 -2.17 34.37 25.51
C TRP A 626 -1.53 35.41 24.60
N ASP A 627 -1.95 35.45 23.33
CA ASP A 627 -1.38 36.28 22.27
C ASP A 627 -2.48 36.81 21.35
N CYS A 628 -2.43 38.11 21.08
CA CYS A 628 -3.06 38.73 19.95
C CYS A 628 -2.04 38.53 18.81
N PRO A 629 -2.28 37.61 17.85
CA PRO A 629 -1.43 37.55 16.67
C PRO A 629 -1.50 38.92 15.97
N LEU A 630 -0.47 39.75 16.14
CA LEU A 630 -0.45 41.10 15.56
C LEU A 630 -0.38 41.01 14.04
N ASP A 631 0.35 40.02 13.52
CA ASP A 631 0.61 39.86 12.11
C ASP A 631 0.75 38.39 11.65
N SER A 632 0.32 37.42 12.46
CA SER A 632 0.60 36.00 12.18
C SER A 632 0.18 35.60 10.76
N GLN A 633 1.19 35.33 9.95
CA GLN A 633 1.10 34.66 8.67
C GLN A 633 1.38 33.16 8.83
N ALA A 634 1.44 32.66 10.07
CA ALA A 634 1.76 31.28 10.38
C ALA A 634 0.61 30.38 9.94
N VAL A 635 0.90 29.52 8.98
CA VAL A 635 -0.08 28.61 8.42
C VAL A 635 0.43 27.18 8.40
N GLY A 636 -0.47 26.26 8.71
CA GLY A 636 -0.24 24.83 8.63
C GLY A 636 -0.87 24.23 7.39
N GLN A 637 -0.28 23.13 6.95
CA GLN A 637 -0.76 22.36 5.81
C GLN A 637 -0.58 20.86 6.07
N ASP A 638 -1.70 20.13 6.02
CA ASP A 638 -1.71 18.67 6.04
C ASP A 638 -1.90 18.17 4.60
N THR A 639 -0.98 17.34 4.14
CA THR A 639 -1.07 16.76 2.79
C THR A 639 -0.94 15.25 2.78
N THR A 640 -1.68 14.62 1.88
CA THR A 640 -1.43 13.25 1.45
C THR A 640 -1.07 13.28 -0.02
N LYS A 641 0.10 12.74 -0.37
CA LYS A 641 0.51 12.52 -1.75
C LYS A 641 0.33 11.04 -2.09
N TRP A 642 -0.54 10.75 -3.04
CA TRP A 642 -0.77 9.39 -3.55
C TRP A 642 -0.14 9.25 -4.93
N THR A 643 0.68 8.23 -5.12
CA THR A 643 1.26 7.90 -6.44
C THR A 643 0.95 6.44 -6.75
N PRO A 644 -0.02 6.14 -7.63
CA PRO A 644 -0.36 4.77 -8.00
C PRO A 644 0.73 4.15 -8.87
N SER A 645 0.75 2.82 -8.95
CA SER A 645 1.69 2.07 -9.78
C SER A 645 0.98 0.95 -10.54
N SER A 646 1.54 0.55 -11.69
CA SER A 646 1.06 -0.57 -12.49
C SER A 646 1.13 -1.91 -11.75
N GLY A 647 1.97 -2.03 -10.71
CA GLY A 647 2.31 -3.31 -10.10
C GLY A 647 3.66 -3.86 -10.58
N PHE A 648 4.37 -3.11 -11.42
CA PHE A 648 5.76 -3.43 -11.75
C PHE A 648 6.60 -3.50 -10.48
N ARG A 649 7.41 -4.55 -10.42
CA ARG A 649 8.23 -4.98 -9.27
C ARG A 649 7.44 -5.11 -7.98
N ASN A 650 6.17 -5.50 -8.14
CA ASN A 650 5.20 -5.69 -7.08
C ASN A 650 4.85 -4.42 -6.29
N ILE A 651 5.22 -3.22 -6.74
CA ILE A 651 4.79 -1.96 -6.11
C ILE A 651 3.46 -1.55 -6.72
N LEU A 652 2.42 -1.43 -5.89
CA LEU A 652 1.05 -1.04 -6.31
C LEU A 652 0.78 0.45 -6.08
N GLY A 653 1.54 1.09 -5.20
CA GLY A 653 1.53 2.54 -5.04
C GLY A 653 2.24 3.01 -3.78
N VAL A 654 2.38 4.33 -3.66
CA VAL A 654 3.02 4.99 -2.52
C VAL A 654 2.11 6.10 -2.01
N ILE A 655 1.74 6.02 -0.73
CA ILE A 655 1.06 7.06 0.03
C ILE A 655 2.11 7.78 0.87
N LYS A 656 2.19 9.10 0.79
CA LYS A 656 3.03 9.93 1.66
C LYS A 656 2.16 10.87 2.48
N PHE A 657 2.29 10.82 3.79
CA PHE A 657 1.66 11.77 4.69
C PHE A 657 2.66 12.86 5.06
N ARG A 658 2.25 14.13 4.93
CA ARG A 658 3.10 15.26 5.30
C ARG A 658 2.34 16.28 6.12
N ASN A 659 3.02 16.85 7.11
CA ASN A 659 2.62 18.05 7.82
C ASN A 659 3.68 19.12 7.59
N GLU A 660 3.22 20.34 7.31
CA GLU A 660 4.05 21.50 7.04
C GLU A 660 3.54 22.68 7.87
N ALA A 661 4.46 23.52 8.31
CA ALA A 661 4.19 24.80 8.95
C ALA A 661 5.06 25.86 8.26
N ASN A 662 4.42 26.87 7.69
CA ASN A 662 5.05 27.93 6.91
C ASN A 662 4.70 29.31 7.46
N GLY A 663 5.54 30.29 7.15
CA GLY A 663 5.33 31.69 7.53
C GLY A 663 5.96 32.01 8.87
N GLY A 664 5.23 32.72 9.71
CA GLY A 664 5.71 33.18 11.00
C GLY A 664 4.80 34.28 11.52
N GLY A 665 5.10 34.75 12.70
CA GLY A 665 4.32 35.80 13.32
C GLY A 665 5.00 36.35 14.56
N GLN A 666 4.64 37.57 14.87
CA GLN A 666 4.87 38.17 16.16
C GLN A 666 3.63 37.96 17.03
N PHE A 667 3.84 37.25 18.12
CA PHE A 667 2.86 36.97 19.14
C PHE A 667 3.14 37.94 20.30
N CYS A 668 2.46 39.07 20.26
CA CYS A 668 2.52 40.10 21.29
C CYS A 668 1.14 40.21 21.91
N CYS A 669 1.04 40.07 23.23
CA CYS A 669 -0.11 40.57 23.96
C CYS A 669 0.41 41.56 24.99
N PRO A 670 0.47 42.86 24.65
CA PRO A 670 0.44 43.85 25.70
C PRO A 670 -0.99 43.82 26.26
N CYS A 671 -1.13 44.04 27.57
CA CYS A 671 -2.32 44.79 27.97
C CYS A 671 -2.41 46.05 27.09
#